data_AF-A0A512UF92-F1
#
_entry.id   AF-A0A512UF92-F1
#
_cell.length_a   1.000
_cell.length_b   1.000
_cell.length_c   1.000
_cell.angle_alpha   90.00
_cell.angle_beta   90.00
_cell.angle_gamma   90.00
#
_symmetry.space_group_name_H-M   'P 1'
#
loop_
_entity.id
_entity.type
_entity.pdbx_description
1 polymer ?
#
loop_
_entity_poly.entity_id
_entity_poly.type
_entity_poly.pdbx_seq_one_letter_code
_entity_poly.pdbx_strand_id
1 'polypeptide(L)'
;MSNLSRSLWTVFLAAIALALTWWSFSPNTLDFLSSNDHKTQYNVESISTAPDIHSLKKLGLKPKKSVEITVPGTGEKRTIHGRFLHITDFHPDPYYKPGSSIDKMCHGGTGEAGKYGDAILGCDAPMALVEQTIDWVAENLKDKIDFIVWTGDNMRHDNDRQYPRTEQDIYDMNQKIADLMSEKFGSMPVPSIGNNDVYPHNLFAPGPTLQTREFFKVWRPFVPQSQMHIFNRGVYFFQEVIPNKLAVLSINTLYLFQSNPLVESCDKKKDPGYKLFLWLGYVLKEMRSRNMKVWLTGHVPPTAKNYDISCLRKYILWSHEYRDVIIGGLYGHMNIDHFLPLDAKQAYRSMKAKFSSLGYEVDENWVSGDYESDSDSDSEVDGEEFGSLEDLYQYYNSSVQQDKFDPVDSSLGFDIDFSKDIEIQGGVPQRKVGYMDTVRESSYAKIKGKRKSGDRGDRYSVVHVATSVVPTFNPGFRVWEYNISDLYETESFSAIGWDKFFTEIDGLLDEENDHTTDYHDSFATFKEKVDILKKDKTIPPKMPKKLPLGPAYVPQLFTPERYVQYYLDLKSVNRGTKDFEYEIEYTTDDDYIYKMKDLTVAEWLKLGRRLGTPIKNKNKDKGSSAKEDNLNKLWKEFLAHSFANSDYENLGYG
;
A
#
# COMPACT_ATOMS: atom_id res chain seq x y z
N MET A 1 -54.80 -25.59 50.49
CA MET A 1 -53.40 -25.14 50.29
C MET A 1 -52.62 -26.11 49.39
N SER A 2 -53.00 -26.26 48.11
CA SER A 2 -52.27 -27.18 47.21
C SER A 2 -52.23 -26.81 45.73
N ASN A 3 -52.86 -25.71 45.29
CA ASN A 3 -52.85 -25.31 43.87
C ASN A 3 -52.11 -24.00 43.56
N LEU A 4 -51.74 -23.19 44.57
CA LEU A 4 -50.95 -21.97 44.34
C LEU A 4 -49.44 -22.22 44.25
N SER A 5 -48.91 -23.28 44.88
CA SER A 5 -47.46 -23.57 44.83
C SER A 5 -47.02 -24.27 43.54
N ARG A 6 -47.91 -24.96 42.83
CA ARG A 6 -47.56 -25.61 41.55
C ARG A 6 -47.45 -24.63 40.38
N SER A 7 -48.19 -23.53 40.41
CA SER A 7 -48.16 -22.49 39.35
C SER A 7 -46.92 -21.59 39.44
N LEU A 8 -46.41 -21.33 40.65
CA LEU A 8 -45.19 -20.54 40.83
C LEU A 8 -43.93 -21.33 40.44
N TRP A 9 -43.92 -22.64 40.65
CA TRP A 9 -42.81 -23.50 40.25
C TRP A 9 -42.72 -23.73 38.74
N THR A 10 -43.85 -23.80 38.03
CA THR A 10 -43.86 -23.92 36.56
C THR A 10 -43.42 -22.63 35.86
N VAL A 11 -43.75 -21.46 36.42
CA VAL A 11 -43.29 -20.15 35.90
C VAL A 11 -41.80 -19.93 36.20
N PHE A 12 -41.30 -20.39 37.35
CA PHE A 12 -39.87 -20.29 37.70
C PHE A 12 -39.00 -21.25 36.88
N LEU A 13 -39.47 -22.47 36.59
CA LEU A 13 -38.78 -23.42 35.70
C LEU A 13 -38.80 -22.97 34.22
N ALA A 14 -39.88 -22.33 33.76
CA ALA A 14 -39.94 -21.73 32.43
C ALA A 14 -39.00 -20.52 32.29
N ALA A 15 -38.85 -19.70 33.34
CA ALA A 15 -37.90 -18.58 33.36
C ALA A 15 -36.43 -19.05 33.37
N ILE A 16 -36.12 -20.18 34.02
CA ILE A 16 -34.78 -20.78 33.98
C ILE A 16 -34.51 -21.46 32.63
N ALA A 17 -35.52 -22.07 31.99
CA ALA A 17 -35.40 -22.63 30.65
C ALA A 17 -35.27 -21.54 29.56
N LEU A 18 -35.86 -20.36 29.74
CA LEU A 18 -35.66 -19.19 28.88
C LEU A 18 -34.32 -18.50 29.13
N ALA A 19 -33.84 -18.46 30.38
CA ALA A 19 -32.51 -17.93 30.71
C ALA A 19 -31.37 -18.86 30.22
N LEU A 20 -31.57 -20.18 30.20
CA LEU A 20 -30.61 -21.15 29.66
C LEU A 20 -30.62 -21.21 28.11
N THR A 21 -31.71 -20.78 27.47
CA THR A 21 -31.78 -20.66 26.00
C THR A 21 -31.31 -19.29 25.50
N TRP A 22 -31.40 -18.23 26.32
CA TRP A 22 -30.81 -16.91 26.05
C TRP A 22 -29.30 -16.82 26.30
N TRP A 23 -28.72 -17.78 27.02
CA TRP A 23 -27.27 -17.93 27.16
C TRP A 23 -26.64 -18.85 26.10
N SER A 24 -27.42 -19.26 25.10
CA SER A 24 -26.99 -20.18 24.03
C SER A 24 -27.01 -19.55 22.63
N PHE A 25 -27.29 -18.25 22.48
CA PHE A 25 -27.39 -17.59 21.17
C PHE A 25 -26.70 -16.22 21.11
N SER A 26 -25.37 -16.24 21.18
CA SER A 26 -24.40 -15.40 20.45
C SER A 26 -23.07 -15.47 21.22
N PRO A 27 -22.03 -15.99 20.56
CA PRO A 27 -21.45 -15.31 19.43
C PRO A 27 -21.68 -16.09 18.14
N ASN A 28 -21.79 -15.40 17.01
CA ASN A 28 -21.32 -15.96 15.74
C ASN A 28 -19.79 -16.06 15.85
N THR A 29 -19.32 -17.02 16.66
CA THR A 29 -17.99 -17.58 16.58
C THR A 29 -18.04 -18.54 15.41
N LEU A 30 -17.28 -18.21 14.35
CA LEU A 30 -16.62 -19.26 13.58
C LEU A 30 -15.78 -20.05 14.59
N ASP A 31 -16.39 -21.06 15.21
CA ASP A 31 -15.68 -22.12 15.89
C ASP A 31 -14.92 -22.84 14.79
N PHE A 32 -13.65 -22.46 14.63
CA PHE A 32 -12.71 -23.19 13.79
C PHE A 32 -12.68 -24.62 14.29
N LEU A 33 -13.38 -25.49 13.55
CA LEU A 33 -13.32 -26.93 13.73
C LEU A 33 -11.85 -27.32 13.64
N SER A 34 -11.31 -27.75 14.77
CA SER A 34 -10.10 -28.56 14.89
C SER A 34 -10.23 -29.77 13.95
N SER A 35 -9.79 -29.61 12.69
CA SER A 35 -9.59 -30.72 11.78
C SER A 35 -8.26 -31.38 12.11
N ASN A 36 -8.28 -32.71 12.26
CA ASN A 36 -7.15 -33.58 12.55
C ASN A 36 -5.78 -33.08 12.05
N ASP A 37 -4.80 -33.10 12.96
CA ASP A 37 -3.39 -32.77 12.77
C ASP A 37 -2.79 -33.45 11.53
N HIS A 38 -2.81 -32.75 10.40
CA HIS A 38 -1.90 -33.01 9.29
C HIS A 38 -0.92 -31.85 9.20
N LYS A 39 0.10 -31.86 10.09
CA LYS A 39 1.23 -30.94 9.99
C LYS A 39 1.90 -31.14 8.63
N THR A 40 1.79 -30.15 7.77
CA THR A 40 2.53 -30.11 6.52
C THR A 40 4.00 -29.86 6.86
N GLN A 41 4.86 -30.87 6.72
CA GLN A 41 6.30 -30.66 6.88
C GLN A 41 6.86 -30.04 5.60
N TYR A 42 7.51 -28.88 5.76
CA TYR A 42 8.30 -28.27 4.71
C TYR A 42 9.66 -28.97 4.69
N ASN A 43 9.98 -29.62 3.58
CA ASN A 43 11.35 -30.02 3.32
C ASN A 43 12.08 -28.79 2.80
N VAL A 44 12.85 -28.15 3.68
CA VAL A 44 13.72 -27.03 3.33
C VAL A 44 15.16 -27.54 3.34
N GLU A 45 15.81 -27.49 2.18
CA GLU A 45 17.20 -27.93 2.03
C GLU A 45 18.09 -26.71 1.76
N SER A 46 19.28 -26.67 2.38
CA SER A 46 20.28 -25.67 2.03
C SER A 46 20.87 -26.00 0.67
N ILE A 47 20.87 -25.04 -0.25
CA ILE A 47 21.50 -25.21 -1.55
C ILE A 47 23.02 -25.17 -1.36
N SER A 48 23.72 -26.21 -1.85
CA SER A 48 25.17 -26.35 -1.70
C SER A 48 25.98 -25.53 -2.71
N THR A 49 25.35 -25.05 -3.79
CA THR A 49 25.99 -24.18 -4.78
C THR A 49 26.18 -22.78 -4.22
N ALA A 50 27.42 -22.29 -4.27
CA ALA A 50 27.73 -20.93 -3.87
C ALA A 50 27.02 -19.93 -4.80
N PRO A 51 26.46 -18.83 -4.27
CA PRO A 51 25.86 -17.80 -5.10
C PRO A 51 26.91 -17.20 -6.05
N ASP A 52 26.50 -16.79 -7.26
CA ASP A 52 27.38 -16.02 -8.15
C ASP A 52 27.64 -14.63 -7.56
N ILE A 53 28.69 -14.54 -6.74
CA ILE A 53 29.09 -13.33 -6.03
C ILE A 53 29.38 -12.20 -7.00
N HIS A 54 29.94 -12.48 -8.19
CA HIS A 54 30.30 -11.45 -9.15
C HIS A 54 29.05 -10.81 -9.76
N SER A 55 28.11 -11.62 -10.23
CA SER A 55 26.83 -11.13 -10.77
C SER A 55 26.02 -10.35 -9.72
N LEU A 56 25.91 -10.88 -8.49
CA LEU A 56 25.20 -10.19 -7.41
C LEU A 56 25.83 -8.84 -7.07
N LYS A 57 27.17 -8.77 -7.01
CA LYS A 57 27.88 -7.52 -6.71
C LYS A 57 27.68 -6.47 -7.80
N LYS A 58 27.64 -6.85 -9.08
CA LYS A 58 27.34 -5.92 -10.20
C LYS A 58 25.96 -5.28 -10.01
N LEU A 59 25.00 -6.05 -9.51
CA LEU A 59 23.63 -5.60 -9.21
C LEU A 59 23.50 -4.98 -7.81
N GLY A 60 24.58 -4.84 -7.05
CA GLY A 60 24.53 -4.30 -5.69
C GLY A 60 23.79 -5.18 -4.68
N LEU A 61 23.45 -6.43 -5.02
CA LEU A 61 22.77 -7.40 -4.17
C LEU A 61 23.73 -8.07 -3.20
N LYS A 62 23.32 -8.32 -1.95
CA LYS A 62 24.17 -9.02 -0.98
C LYS A 62 24.19 -10.53 -1.26
N PRO A 63 25.35 -11.20 -1.22
CA PRO A 63 25.40 -12.66 -1.23
C PRO A 63 24.64 -13.24 -0.03
N LYS A 64 23.61 -14.04 -0.29
CA LYS A 64 22.78 -14.72 0.72
C LYS A 64 22.72 -16.20 0.40
N LYS A 65 22.59 -17.03 1.44
CA LYS A 65 22.39 -18.48 1.27
C LYS A 65 20.93 -18.70 0.89
N SER A 66 20.71 -19.07 -0.37
CA SER A 66 19.39 -19.47 -0.86
C SER A 66 18.96 -20.79 -0.23
N VAL A 67 17.66 -21.00 -0.13
CA VAL A 67 17.05 -22.19 0.45
C VAL A 67 16.10 -22.83 -0.56
N GLU A 68 16.13 -24.14 -0.71
CA GLU A 68 15.18 -24.85 -1.57
C GLU A 68 13.99 -25.31 -0.72
N ILE A 69 12.78 -24.94 -1.11
CA ILE A 69 11.54 -25.41 -0.49
C ILE A 69 10.85 -26.42 -1.40
N THR A 70 10.29 -27.47 -0.82
CA THR A 70 9.33 -28.34 -1.52
C THR A 70 7.92 -27.84 -1.24
N VAL A 71 7.21 -27.39 -2.28
CA VAL A 71 5.85 -26.88 -2.19
C VAL A 71 4.91 -28.00 -1.73
N PRO A 72 4.19 -27.80 -0.61
CA PRO A 72 3.22 -28.77 -0.15
C PRO A 72 2.13 -29.10 -1.17
N GLY A 73 1.76 -30.37 -1.25
CA GLY A 73 0.69 -30.85 -2.15
C GLY A 73 1.15 -31.10 -3.59
N THR A 74 1.98 -30.24 -4.17
CA THR A 74 2.49 -30.43 -5.55
C THR A 74 3.83 -31.17 -5.60
N GLY A 75 4.66 -31.04 -4.56
CA GLY A 75 6.02 -31.57 -4.55
C GLY A 75 7.01 -30.77 -5.41
N GLU A 76 6.59 -29.63 -5.95
CA GLU A 76 7.45 -28.75 -6.76
C GLU A 76 8.56 -28.15 -5.91
N LYS A 77 9.79 -28.17 -6.42
CA LYS A 77 10.94 -27.56 -5.75
C LYS A 77 11.09 -26.11 -6.20
N ARG A 78 11.20 -25.18 -5.25
CA ARG A 78 11.41 -23.76 -5.51
C ARG A 78 12.57 -23.23 -4.70
N THR A 79 13.46 -22.49 -5.34
CA THR A 79 14.54 -21.77 -4.64
C THR A 79 14.02 -20.44 -4.11
N ILE A 80 14.33 -20.14 -2.85
CA ILE A 80 14.06 -18.87 -2.18
C ILE A 80 15.40 -18.19 -1.87
N HIS A 81 15.57 -17.00 -2.42
CA HIS A 81 16.76 -16.16 -2.32
C HIS A 81 16.66 -15.11 -1.21
N GLY A 82 15.44 -14.81 -0.76
CA GLY A 82 15.19 -13.74 0.19
C GLY A 82 15.22 -12.37 -0.49
N ARG A 83 14.70 -12.28 -1.72
CA ARG A 83 14.63 -11.04 -2.51
C ARG A 83 13.35 -10.93 -3.32
N PHE A 84 12.86 -9.72 -3.54
CA PHE A 84 11.73 -9.49 -4.45
C PHE A 84 11.84 -8.15 -5.18
N LEU A 85 11.27 -8.08 -6.38
CA LEU A 85 11.20 -6.84 -7.18
C LEU A 85 9.93 -6.06 -6.83
N HIS A 86 10.03 -4.73 -6.78
CA HIS A 86 8.88 -3.83 -6.81
C HIS A 86 9.03 -2.89 -8.00
N ILE A 87 8.08 -2.96 -8.94
CA ILE A 87 8.03 -2.20 -10.19
C ILE A 87 6.61 -1.67 -10.43
N THR A 88 6.47 -0.45 -10.96
CA THR A 88 5.17 0.23 -11.06
C THR A 88 5.15 1.23 -12.22
N ASP A 89 3.94 1.64 -12.62
CA ASP A 89 3.69 2.80 -13.46
C ASP A 89 4.46 2.73 -14.79
N PHE A 90 4.11 1.76 -15.63
CA PHE A 90 4.72 1.62 -16.96
C PHE A 90 4.25 2.71 -17.93
N HIS A 91 2.94 3.02 -17.91
CA HIS A 91 2.28 3.94 -18.84
C HIS A 91 2.75 3.78 -20.30
N PRO A 92 2.64 2.56 -20.89
CA PRO A 92 2.99 2.33 -22.28
C PRO A 92 2.10 3.17 -23.21
N ASP A 93 2.75 3.96 -24.05
CA ASP A 93 2.13 4.74 -25.11
C ASP A 93 2.45 4.12 -26.49
N PRO A 94 1.44 3.49 -27.13
CA PRO A 94 1.62 2.92 -28.46
C PRO A 94 1.66 3.98 -29.58
N TYR A 95 1.32 5.24 -29.29
CA TYR A 95 1.33 6.33 -30.26
C TYR A 95 2.63 7.14 -30.25
N TYR A 96 3.48 6.94 -29.25
CA TYR A 96 4.79 7.58 -29.14
C TYR A 96 5.62 7.40 -30.41
N LYS A 97 6.20 8.50 -30.91
CA LYS A 97 7.09 8.52 -32.07
C LYS A 97 8.40 9.22 -31.72
N PRO A 98 9.55 8.55 -31.78
CA PRO A 98 10.85 9.22 -31.66
C PRO A 98 11.01 10.34 -32.71
N GLY A 99 11.61 11.46 -32.32
CA GLY A 99 11.79 12.65 -33.15
C GLY A 99 10.53 13.50 -33.33
N SER A 100 9.47 13.22 -32.57
CA SER A 100 8.24 14.03 -32.57
C SER A 100 8.31 15.20 -31.58
N SER A 101 7.31 16.07 -31.63
CA SER A 101 7.18 17.23 -30.75
C SER A 101 6.56 16.84 -29.41
N ILE A 102 7.19 17.27 -28.32
CA ILE A 102 6.72 17.08 -26.94
C ILE A 102 5.37 17.78 -26.74
N ASP A 103 5.19 18.98 -27.31
CA ASP A 103 3.92 19.73 -27.26
C ASP A 103 2.74 19.01 -27.92
N LYS A 104 3.03 17.95 -28.69
CA LYS A 104 2.03 17.07 -29.31
C LYS A 104 2.03 15.69 -28.67
N MET A 105 2.30 15.63 -27.36
CA MET A 105 2.34 14.42 -26.54
C MET A 105 3.27 13.33 -27.09
N CYS A 106 4.31 13.73 -27.83
CA CYS A 106 5.19 12.81 -28.55
C CYS A 106 4.50 11.91 -29.60
N HIS A 107 3.30 12.26 -30.08
CA HIS A 107 2.58 11.47 -31.10
C HIS A 107 2.79 11.97 -32.54
N GLY A 108 3.29 13.20 -32.73
CA GLY A 108 3.43 13.80 -34.06
C GLY A 108 4.18 15.13 -34.11
N GLY A 109 4.23 15.71 -35.31
CA GLY A 109 5.11 16.85 -35.59
C GLY A 109 6.59 16.45 -35.64
N THR A 110 7.47 17.45 -35.72
CA THR A 110 8.93 17.28 -35.68
C THR A 110 9.45 17.90 -34.40
N GLY A 111 10.28 17.18 -33.67
CA GLY A 111 10.89 17.61 -32.42
C GLY A 111 12.04 16.69 -32.03
N GLU A 112 12.30 16.61 -30.74
CA GLU A 112 13.49 15.94 -30.19
C GLU A 112 13.16 14.75 -29.29
N ALA A 113 11.91 14.26 -29.32
CA ALA A 113 11.47 13.13 -28.51
C ALA A 113 12.43 11.92 -28.66
N GLY A 114 13.03 11.49 -27.55
CA GLY A 114 14.02 10.44 -27.48
C GLY A 114 13.46 9.08 -27.84
N LYS A 115 14.32 8.12 -28.18
CA LYS A 115 13.90 6.76 -28.54
C LYS A 115 13.21 6.06 -27.36
N TYR A 116 13.70 6.30 -26.15
CA TYR A 116 13.25 5.67 -24.92
C TYR A 116 12.40 6.58 -24.03
N GLY A 117 11.89 7.70 -24.58
CA GLY A 117 11.29 8.76 -23.77
C GLY A 117 12.35 9.69 -23.19
N ASP A 118 11.91 10.80 -22.61
CA ASP A 118 12.79 11.79 -21.98
C ASP A 118 12.22 12.19 -20.61
N ALA A 119 13.06 12.12 -19.60
CA ALA A 119 12.70 12.53 -18.24
C ALA A 119 12.22 13.99 -18.22
N ILE A 120 11.18 14.27 -17.43
CA ILE A 120 10.67 15.62 -17.13
C ILE A 120 9.96 16.30 -18.32
N LEU A 121 9.99 15.74 -19.53
CA LEU A 121 9.38 16.38 -20.72
C LEU A 121 7.88 16.11 -20.86
N GLY A 122 7.33 15.16 -20.10
CA GLY A 122 5.88 14.99 -19.95
C GLY A 122 5.18 14.10 -20.96
N CYS A 123 5.94 13.34 -21.75
CA CYS A 123 5.40 12.24 -22.55
C CYS A 123 5.36 10.94 -21.73
N ASP A 124 4.43 10.05 -22.09
CA ASP A 124 4.38 8.69 -21.55
C ASP A 124 5.45 7.78 -22.17
N ALA A 125 5.55 6.54 -21.67
CA ALA A 125 6.65 5.66 -22.03
C ALA A 125 6.45 5.06 -23.44
N PRO A 126 7.40 5.22 -24.38
CA PRO A 126 7.35 4.44 -25.60
C PRO A 126 7.36 2.94 -25.29
N MET A 127 6.67 2.14 -26.10
CA MET A 127 6.69 0.67 -25.97
C MET A 127 8.12 0.11 -25.87
N ALA A 128 9.08 0.70 -26.58
CA ALA A 128 10.49 0.29 -26.55
C ALA A 128 11.14 0.41 -25.16
N LEU A 129 10.76 1.42 -24.36
CA LEU A 129 11.25 1.56 -22.99
C LEU A 129 10.67 0.46 -22.09
N VAL A 130 9.35 0.21 -22.19
CA VAL A 130 8.65 -0.78 -21.38
C VAL A 130 9.17 -2.20 -21.68
N GLU A 131 9.23 -2.56 -22.96
CA GLU A 131 9.69 -3.88 -23.42
C GLU A 131 11.15 -4.12 -23.01
N GLN A 132 12.06 -3.14 -23.23
CA GLN A 132 13.47 -3.29 -22.82
C GLN A 132 13.67 -3.28 -21.31
N THR A 133 12.80 -2.60 -20.54
CA THR A 133 12.84 -2.66 -19.08
C THR A 133 12.47 -4.06 -18.58
N ILE A 134 11.39 -4.65 -19.12
CA ILE A 134 10.96 -6.02 -18.77
C ILE A 134 12.03 -7.03 -19.17
N ASP A 135 12.63 -6.90 -20.35
CA ASP A 135 13.74 -7.75 -20.82
C ASP A 135 14.96 -7.63 -19.91
N TRP A 136 15.38 -6.40 -19.56
CA TRP A 136 16.51 -6.18 -18.66
C TRP A 136 16.29 -6.85 -17.30
N VAL A 137 15.10 -6.70 -16.72
CA VAL A 137 14.74 -7.36 -15.46
C VAL A 137 14.79 -8.89 -15.61
N ALA A 138 14.27 -9.43 -16.72
CA ALA A 138 14.27 -10.86 -16.97
C ALA A 138 15.69 -11.43 -17.11
N GLU A 139 16.59 -10.72 -17.80
CA GLU A 139 17.96 -11.13 -18.05
C GLU A 139 18.85 -11.02 -16.81
N ASN A 140 18.62 -10.02 -15.96
CA ASN A 140 19.50 -9.72 -14.84
C ASN A 140 18.99 -10.24 -13.49
N LEU A 141 17.68 -10.27 -13.25
CA LEU A 141 17.09 -10.47 -11.92
C LEU A 141 16.21 -11.71 -11.77
N LYS A 142 15.67 -12.28 -12.85
CA LYS A 142 14.68 -13.38 -12.80
C LYS A 142 15.11 -14.56 -11.93
N ASP A 143 16.38 -14.95 -12.01
CA ASP A 143 16.99 -16.08 -11.28
C ASP A 143 17.50 -15.71 -9.88
N LYS A 144 17.25 -14.48 -9.42
CA LYS A 144 17.78 -13.92 -8.16
C LYS A 144 16.70 -13.39 -7.23
N ILE A 145 15.45 -13.35 -7.68
CA ILE A 145 14.28 -12.84 -6.96
C ILE A 145 13.22 -13.95 -6.82
N ASP A 146 12.43 -13.84 -5.76
CA ASP A 146 11.44 -14.85 -5.40
C ASP A 146 10.08 -14.55 -6.01
N PHE A 147 9.67 -13.27 -6.05
CA PHE A 147 8.40 -12.80 -6.57
C PHE A 147 8.52 -11.34 -7.04
N ILE A 148 7.50 -10.85 -7.74
CA ILE A 148 7.43 -9.48 -8.25
C ILE A 148 6.17 -8.81 -7.73
N VAL A 149 6.31 -7.67 -7.07
CA VAL A 149 5.20 -6.77 -6.74
C VAL A 149 5.07 -5.78 -7.89
N TRP A 150 3.92 -5.80 -8.57
CA TRP A 150 3.65 -4.97 -9.75
C TRP A 150 2.43 -4.10 -9.50
N THR A 151 2.63 -2.82 -9.27
CA THR A 151 1.59 -1.94 -8.68
C THR A 151 0.79 -1.14 -9.69
N GLY A 152 0.63 -1.64 -10.92
CA GLY A 152 -0.36 -1.16 -11.89
C GLY A 152 0.08 0.03 -12.75
N ASP A 153 -0.91 0.66 -13.40
CA ASP A 153 -0.79 1.73 -14.39
C ASP A 153 -0.05 1.28 -15.66
N ASN A 154 -0.76 0.44 -16.41
CA ASN A 154 -0.32 -0.19 -17.65
C ASN A 154 -0.93 0.47 -18.88
N MET A 155 -1.42 1.69 -18.76
CA MET A 155 -1.96 2.44 -19.88
C MET A 155 -1.53 3.90 -19.76
N ARG A 156 -1.11 4.49 -20.88
CA ARG A 156 -0.78 5.92 -20.98
C ARG A 156 -1.93 6.80 -20.43
N HIS A 157 -1.58 8.00 -20.02
CA HIS A 157 -2.53 9.03 -19.62
C HIS A 157 -3.46 9.45 -20.78
N ASP A 158 -4.64 9.96 -20.45
CA ASP A 158 -5.64 10.38 -21.44
C ASP A 158 -5.57 11.88 -21.74
N ASN A 159 -4.38 12.35 -22.15
CA ASN A 159 -4.09 13.77 -22.38
C ASN A 159 -4.05 14.18 -23.87
N ASP A 160 -4.18 13.23 -24.81
CA ASP A 160 -4.29 13.52 -26.24
C ASP A 160 -5.72 13.31 -26.78
N ARG A 161 -6.37 14.41 -27.14
CA ARG A 161 -7.72 14.41 -27.74
C ARG A 161 -7.78 13.80 -29.14
N GLN A 162 -6.65 13.68 -29.84
CA GLN A 162 -6.60 13.03 -31.16
C GLN A 162 -6.64 11.50 -31.05
N TYR A 163 -6.13 10.98 -29.93
CA TYR A 163 -6.10 9.56 -29.62
C TYR A 163 -6.72 9.34 -28.24
N PRO A 164 -8.05 9.52 -28.08
CA PRO A 164 -8.69 9.33 -26.78
C PRO A 164 -8.57 7.88 -26.31
N ARG A 165 -8.37 7.67 -25.01
CA ARG A 165 -8.31 6.35 -24.40
C ARG A 165 -9.68 5.70 -24.36
N THR A 166 -9.86 4.56 -25.03
CA THR A 166 -11.10 3.78 -24.93
C THR A 166 -10.97 2.66 -23.89
N GLU A 167 -12.11 2.13 -23.44
CA GLU A 167 -12.15 0.97 -22.55
C GLU A 167 -11.45 -0.26 -23.16
N GLN A 168 -11.59 -0.45 -24.48
CA GLN A 168 -10.92 -1.55 -25.18
C GLN A 168 -9.39 -1.37 -25.22
N ASP A 169 -8.90 -0.15 -25.47
CA ASP A 169 -7.44 0.11 -25.48
C ASP A 169 -6.82 -0.22 -24.11
N ILE A 170 -7.53 0.09 -23.03
CA ILE A 170 -7.09 -0.21 -21.66
C ILE A 170 -7.00 -1.71 -21.44
N TYR A 171 -8.01 -2.48 -21.85
CA TYR A 171 -7.98 -3.94 -21.71
C TYR A 171 -6.90 -4.57 -22.58
N ASP A 172 -6.75 -4.12 -23.83
CA ASP A 172 -5.76 -4.64 -24.76
C ASP A 172 -4.33 -4.37 -24.27
N MET A 173 -4.08 -3.17 -23.74
CA MET A 173 -2.76 -2.84 -23.21
C MET A 173 -2.47 -3.58 -21.90
N ASN A 174 -3.45 -3.69 -20.99
CA ASN A 174 -3.30 -4.49 -19.78
C ASN A 174 -3.04 -5.97 -20.11
N GLN A 175 -3.72 -6.52 -21.12
CA GLN A 175 -3.45 -7.87 -21.63
C GLN A 175 -2.04 -7.98 -22.19
N LYS A 176 -1.59 -7.02 -23.01
CA LYS A 176 -0.25 -7.01 -23.59
C LYS A 176 0.83 -7.02 -22.50
N ILE A 177 0.74 -6.16 -21.48
CA ILE A 177 1.72 -6.13 -20.40
C ILE A 177 1.63 -7.39 -19.54
N ALA A 178 0.44 -7.90 -19.23
CA ALA A 178 0.27 -9.15 -18.51
C ALA A 178 0.88 -10.34 -19.26
N ASP A 179 0.72 -10.41 -20.58
CA ASP A 179 1.31 -11.46 -21.41
C ASP A 179 2.85 -11.40 -21.40
N LEU A 180 3.42 -10.20 -21.56
CA LEU A 180 4.88 -9.99 -21.46
C LEU A 180 5.41 -10.44 -20.09
N MET A 181 4.74 -10.03 -19.00
CA MET A 181 5.12 -10.40 -17.64
C MET A 181 4.98 -11.91 -17.41
N SER A 182 3.91 -12.53 -17.88
CA SER A 182 3.67 -13.98 -17.74
C SER A 182 4.65 -14.81 -18.58
N GLU A 183 5.00 -14.38 -19.79
CA GLU A 183 5.95 -15.07 -20.66
C GLU A 183 7.35 -15.08 -20.01
N LYS A 184 7.78 -13.94 -19.46
CA LYS A 184 9.11 -13.80 -18.87
C LYS A 184 9.20 -14.38 -17.47
N PHE A 185 8.17 -14.23 -16.63
CA PHE A 185 8.25 -14.53 -15.19
C PHE A 185 7.26 -15.59 -14.70
N GLY A 186 6.41 -16.15 -15.59
CA GLY A 186 5.37 -17.10 -15.19
C GLY A 186 4.42 -16.47 -14.19
N SER A 187 4.15 -17.17 -13.07
CA SER A 187 3.23 -16.72 -12.02
C SER A 187 3.88 -15.87 -10.92
N MET A 188 5.15 -15.48 -11.04
CA MET A 188 5.85 -14.64 -10.05
C MET A 188 5.22 -13.25 -9.78
N PRO A 189 4.60 -12.57 -10.77
CA PRO A 189 3.99 -11.26 -10.55
C PRO A 189 2.73 -11.31 -9.68
N VAL A 190 2.63 -10.35 -8.75
CA VAL A 190 1.43 -10.02 -7.98
C VAL A 190 0.95 -8.63 -8.42
N PRO A 191 0.04 -8.54 -9.39
CA PRO A 191 -0.46 -7.27 -9.91
C PRO A 191 -1.40 -6.55 -8.93
N SER A 192 -1.38 -5.22 -8.96
CA SER A 192 -2.43 -4.32 -8.44
C SER A 192 -2.99 -3.45 -9.56
N ILE A 193 -4.25 -3.02 -9.41
CA ILE A 193 -4.93 -2.19 -10.42
C ILE A 193 -4.58 -0.72 -10.19
N GLY A 194 -4.18 -0.03 -11.26
CA GLY A 194 -3.89 1.39 -11.26
C GLY A 194 -5.09 2.26 -11.65
N ASN A 195 -4.97 3.57 -11.45
CA ASN A 195 -6.07 4.50 -11.75
C ASN A 195 -6.17 4.84 -13.25
N ASN A 196 -5.10 4.61 -14.02
CA ASN A 196 -5.09 4.63 -15.47
C ASN A 196 -5.41 3.26 -16.10
N ASP A 197 -5.65 2.22 -15.30
CA ASP A 197 -6.11 0.91 -15.78
C ASP A 197 -7.64 0.82 -15.90
N VAL A 198 -8.36 1.93 -15.70
CA VAL A 198 -9.82 1.94 -15.63
C VAL A 198 -10.44 3.01 -16.51
N TYR A 199 -11.66 2.74 -16.99
CA TYR A 199 -12.47 3.65 -17.77
C TYR A 199 -13.87 3.82 -17.15
N PRO A 200 -14.37 5.05 -16.95
CA PRO A 200 -13.63 6.32 -17.00
C PRO A 200 -12.43 6.35 -16.03
N HIS A 201 -11.48 7.26 -16.25
CA HIS A 201 -10.32 7.44 -15.37
C HIS A 201 -10.72 7.53 -13.89
N ASN A 202 -9.98 6.87 -13.00
CA ASN A 202 -10.23 6.72 -11.55
C ASN A 202 -11.50 5.97 -11.14
N LEU A 203 -12.49 5.77 -12.03
CA LEU A 203 -13.77 5.19 -11.67
C LEU A 203 -13.68 3.66 -11.66
N PHE A 204 -13.80 3.08 -10.46
CA PHE A 204 -13.93 1.63 -10.31
C PHE A 204 -15.07 1.29 -9.37
N ALA A 205 -16.03 0.50 -9.87
CA ALA A 205 -17.23 0.10 -9.13
C ALA A 205 -17.05 -1.28 -8.44
N PRO A 206 -17.75 -1.53 -7.31
CA PRO A 206 -17.91 -2.87 -6.75
C PRO A 206 -18.46 -3.86 -7.77
N GLY A 207 -17.83 -5.02 -7.87
CA GLY A 207 -18.20 -6.07 -8.78
C GLY A 207 -19.38 -6.93 -8.32
N PRO A 208 -19.86 -7.84 -9.18
CA PRO A 208 -19.30 -8.14 -10.51
C PRO A 208 -19.66 -7.09 -11.58
N THR A 209 -18.67 -6.61 -12.32
CA THR A 209 -18.83 -5.71 -13.48
C THR A 209 -18.15 -6.29 -14.72
N LEU A 210 -18.28 -5.63 -15.89
CA LEU A 210 -17.47 -5.96 -17.06
C LEU A 210 -15.98 -5.85 -16.73
N GLN A 211 -15.57 -4.73 -16.13
CA GLN A 211 -14.19 -4.46 -15.72
C GLN A 211 -13.62 -5.57 -14.84
N THR A 212 -14.30 -5.96 -13.76
CA THR A 212 -13.78 -7.02 -12.87
C THR A 212 -13.58 -8.35 -13.60
N ARG A 213 -14.47 -8.68 -14.54
CA ARG A 213 -14.42 -9.91 -15.33
C ARG A 213 -13.31 -9.89 -16.37
N GLU A 214 -13.09 -8.77 -17.05
CA GLU A 214 -11.99 -8.64 -18.01
C GLU A 214 -10.64 -8.69 -17.29
N PHE A 215 -10.46 -7.98 -16.17
CA PHE A 215 -9.24 -8.07 -15.37
C PHE A 215 -8.97 -9.48 -14.84
N PHE A 216 -10.00 -10.27 -14.52
CA PHE A 216 -9.79 -11.67 -14.14
C PHE A 216 -9.24 -12.50 -15.30
N LYS A 217 -9.65 -12.23 -16.55
CA LYS A 217 -9.08 -12.90 -17.72
C LYS A 217 -7.62 -12.51 -17.91
N VAL A 218 -7.33 -11.21 -17.85
CA VAL A 218 -5.98 -10.66 -18.00
C VAL A 218 -5.03 -11.22 -16.95
N TRP A 219 -5.46 -11.30 -15.68
CA TRP A 219 -4.62 -11.77 -14.57
C TRP A 219 -4.81 -13.24 -14.20
N ARG A 220 -5.48 -14.03 -15.04
CA ARG A 220 -5.64 -15.47 -14.83
C ARG A 220 -4.31 -16.21 -14.53
N PRO A 221 -3.15 -15.86 -15.12
CA PRO A 221 -1.86 -16.50 -14.78
C PRO A 221 -1.38 -16.22 -13.34
N PHE A 222 -1.83 -15.12 -12.73
CA PHE A 222 -1.32 -14.61 -11.46
C PHE A 222 -2.27 -14.84 -10.28
N VAL A 223 -3.59 -14.88 -10.56
CA VAL A 223 -4.62 -15.01 -9.53
C VAL A 223 -4.90 -16.49 -9.23
N PRO A 224 -4.76 -16.94 -7.96
CA PRO A 224 -5.16 -18.30 -7.58
C PRO A 224 -6.64 -18.56 -7.87
N GLN A 225 -6.95 -19.71 -8.50
CA GLN A 225 -8.30 -20.02 -8.95
C GLN A 225 -9.35 -20.05 -7.82
N SER A 226 -8.93 -20.45 -6.61
CA SER A 226 -9.76 -20.45 -5.40
C SER A 226 -10.33 -19.07 -5.04
N GLN A 227 -9.73 -18.00 -5.55
CA GLN A 227 -10.11 -16.62 -5.31
C GLN A 227 -10.94 -16.00 -6.43
N MET A 228 -11.30 -16.74 -7.48
CA MET A 228 -12.04 -16.18 -8.64
C MET A 228 -13.30 -15.39 -8.24
N HIS A 229 -14.12 -15.93 -7.34
CA HIS A 229 -15.36 -15.28 -6.91
C HIS A 229 -15.07 -13.98 -6.17
N ILE A 230 -14.16 -14.02 -5.20
CA ILE A 230 -13.70 -12.86 -4.44
C ILE A 230 -13.07 -11.80 -5.35
N PHE A 231 -12.21 -12.20 -6.28
CA PHE A 231 -11.59 -11.31 -7.25
C PHE A 231 -12.66 -10.56 -8.05
N ASN A 232 -13.71 -11.26 -8.50
CA ASN A 232 -14.80 -10.63 -9.23
C ASN A 232 -15.62 -9.63 -8.39
N ARG A 233 -15.52 -9.63 -7.05
CA ARG A 233 -16.20 -8.64 -6.19
C ARG A 233 -15.49 -7.28 -6.18
N GLY A 234 -14.19 -7.22 -6.45
CA GLY A 234 -13.50 -5.93 -6.46
C GLY A 234 -12.03 -5.89 -6.83
N VAL A 235 -11.51 -6.91 -7.53
CA VAL A 235 -10.11 -6.95 -8.01
C VAL A 235 -9.10 -6.85 -6.87
N TYR A 236 -9.40 -7.53 -5.77
CA TYR A 236 -8.49 -7.76 -4.66
C TYR A 236 -8.33 -9.26 -4.43
N PHE A 237 -7.12 -9.68 -4.10
CA PHE A 237 -6.75 -11.09 -3.88
C PHE A 237 -5.42 -11.16 -3.14
N PHE A 238 -4.95 -12.36 -2.82
CA PHE A 238 -3.56 -12.56 -2.42
C PHE A 238 -2.90 -13.71 -3.18
N GLN A 239 -1.57 -13.67 -3.23
CA GLN A 239 -0.75 -14.81 -3.62
C GLN A 239 0.15 -15.23 -2.46
N GLU A 240 0.23 -16.53 -2.17
CA GLU A 240 1.24 -17.06 -1.27
C GLU A 240 2.59 -17.11 -1.99
N VAL A 241 3.40 -16.07 -1.80
CA VAL A 241 4.74 -15.99 -2.39
C VAL A 241 5.71 -16.96 -1.72
N ILE A 242 5.46 -17.34 -0.47
CA ILE A 242 6.02 -18.53 0.17
C ILE A 242 4.84 -19.29 0.80
N PRO A 243 4.51 -20.49 0.30
CA PRO A 243 3.31 -21.24 0.70
C PRO A 243 3.14 -21.30 2.23
N ASN A 244 1.94 -21.07 2.75
CA ASN A 244 1.57 -21.00 4.18
C ASN A 244 2.51 -20.18 5.10
N LYS A 245 3.33 -19.26 4.58
CA LYS A 245 4.28 -18.48 5.38
C LYS A 245 4.24 -16.99 5.07
N LEU A 246 4.36 -16.63 3.79
CA LEU A 246 4.42 -15.24 3.33
C LEU A 246 3.46 -15.07 2.16
N ALA A 247 2.58 -14.09 2.26
CA ALA A 247 1.67 -13.70 1.19
C ALA A 247 1.83 -12.22 0.82
N VAL A 248 1.44 -11.89 -0.40
CA VAL A 248 1.27 -10.51 -0.85
C VAL A 248 -0.21 -10.30 -1.13
N LEU A 249 -0.83 -9.36 -0.41
CA LEU A 249 -2.25 -9.01 -0.53
C LEU A 249 -2.37 -7.80 -1.44
N SER A 250 -2.87 -8.03 -2.65
CA SER A 250 -3.19 -6.98 -3.61
C SER A 250 -4.58 -6.43 -3.31
N ILE A 251 -4.61 -5.19 -2.83
CA ILE A 251 -5.85 -4.47 -2.53
C ILE A 251 -6.17 -3.47 -3.63
N ASN A 252 -7.45 -3.32 -3.94
CA ASN A 252 -7.91 -2.31 -4.87
C ASN A 252 -8.00 -0.95 -4.18
N THR A 253 -6.95 -0.15 -4.30
CA THR A 253 -6.85 1.17 -3.65
C THR A 253 -7.82 2.20 -4.24
N LEU A 254 -8.38 1.96 -5.43
CA LEU A 254 -9.42 2.84 -6.00
C LEU A 254 -10.70 2.84 -5.16
N TYR A 255 -10.91 1.84 -4.30
CA TYR A 255 -12.02 1.82 -3.33
C TYR A 255 -11.79 2.71 -2.11
N LEU A 256 -10.57 3.22 -1.95
CA LEU A 256 -10.18 4.14 -0.88
C LEU A 256 -9.86 5.54 -1.43
N PHE A 257 -9.70 5.67 -2.75
CA PHE A 257 -9.21 6.85 -3.45
C PHE A 257 -10.30 7.92 -3.58
N GLN A 258 -10.03 9.13 -3.09
CA GLN A 258 -11.01 10.22 -3.10
C GLN A 258 -11.36 10.72 -4.51
N SER A 259 -10.50 10.49 -5.50
CA SER A 259 -10.78 10.84 -6.90
C SER A 259 -11.62 9.79 -7.62
N ASN A 260 -11.94 8.66 -6.98
CA ASN A 260 -12.98 7.75 -7.48
C ASN A 260 -14.34 8.32 -7.06
N PRO A 261 -15.21 8.73 -8.00
CA PRO A 261 -16.49 9.38 -7.67
C PRO A 261 -17.48 8.46 -6.94
N LEU A 262 -17.20 7.16 -6.85
CA LEU A 262 -18.02 6.20 -6.09
C LEU A 262 -17.58 6.08 -4.61
N VAL A 263 -16.50 6.74 -4.22
CA VAL A 263 -15.99 6.75 -2.84
C VAL A 263 -16.48 8.02 -2.14
N GLU A 264 -17.61 7.91 -1.46
CA GLU A 264 -18.10 8.97 -0.56
C GLU A 264 -17.52 8.83 0.86
N SER A 265 -17.32 7.59 1.29
CA SER A 265 -16.69 7.23 2.55
C SER A 265 -16.26 5.75 2.51
N CYS A 266 -15.78 5.22 3.63
CA CYS A 266 -15.56 3.80 3.90
C CYS A 266 -16.43 3.30 5.05
N ASP A 267 -17.48 4.05 5.41
CA ASP A 267 -18.30 3.80 6.59
C ASP A 267 -19.66 3.17 6.25
N LYS A 268 -20.21 3.40 5.05
CA LYS A 268 -21.49 2.82 4.63
C LYS A 268 -21.27 1.45 4.02
N LYS A 269 -22.21 0.51 4.24
CA LYS A 269 -22.11 -0.85 3.70
C LYS A 269 -22.00 -0.91 2.17
N LYS A 270 -22.61 0.07 1.50
CA LYS A 270 -22.60 0.17 0.03
C LYS A 270 -21.30 0.73 -0.52
N ASP A 271 -20.51 1.41 0.33
CA ASP A 271 -19.27 2.05 -0.11
C ASP A 271 -18.26 0.97 -0.54
N PRO A 272 -17.52 1.21 -1.63
CA PRO A 272 -16.54 0.26 -2.11
C PRO A 272 -15.49 -0.10 -1.04
N GLY A 273 -15.04 0.90 -0.28
CA GLY A 273 -14.03 0.69 0.75
C GLY A 273 -14.54 -0.09 1.97
N TYR A 274 -15.83 0.00 2.32
CA TYR A 274 -16.41 -0.87 3.37
C TYR A 274 -16.29 -2.34 2.96
N LYS A 275 -16.65 -2.67 1.72
CA LYS A 275 -16.56 -4.04 1.18
C LYS A 275 -15.12 -4.55 1.16
N LEU A 276 -14.16 -3.69 0.79
CA LEU A 276 -12.74 -4.03 0.84
C LEU A 276 -12.28 -4.34 2.28
N PHE A 277 -12.58 -3.48 3.25
CA PHE A 277 -12.18 -3.69 4.64
C PHE A 277 -12.84 -4.92 5.27
N LEU A 278 -14.07 -5.24 4.87
CA LEU A 278 -14.74 -6.44 5.33
C LEU A 278 -14.00 -7.71 4.87
N TRP A 279 -13.67 -7.80 3.58
CA TRP A 279 -12.84 -8.89 3.05
C TRP A 279 -11.46 -8.94 3.72
N LEU A 280 -10.79 -7.79 3.81
CA LEU A 280 -9.46 -7.67 4.40
C LEU A 280 -9.45 -8.20 5.84
N GLY A 281 -10.50 -7.91 6.60
CA GLY A 281 -10.63 -8.36 7.98
C GLY A 281 -10.72 -9.88 8.12
N TYR A 282 -11.49 -10.54 7.26
CA TYR A 282 -11.57 -12.00 7.24
C TYR A 282 -10.23 -12.64 6.83
N VAL A 283 -9.59 -12.11 5.79
CA VAL A 283 -8.29 -12.62 5.30
C VAL A 283 -7.21 -12.43 6.35
N LEU A 284 -7.06 -11.24 6.92
CA LEU A 284 -6.02 -10.98 7.92
C LEU A 284 -6.22 -11.79 9.20
N LYS A 285 -7.47 -11.99 9.63
CA LYS A 285 -7.80 -12.88 10.76
C LYS A 285 -7.30 -14.30 10.51
N GLU A 286 -7.49 -14.82 9.30
CA GLU A 286 -7.01 -16.14 8.92
C GLU A 286 -5.49 -16.20 8.75
N MET A 287 -4.87 -15.17 8.18
CA MET A 287 -3.42 -15.08 8.09
C MET A 287 -2.77 -15.08 9.48
N ARG A 288 -3.38 -14.37 10.46
CA ARG A 288 -2.94 -14.41 11.86
C ARG A 288 -3.10 -15.81 12.47
N SER A 289 -4.22 -16.48 12.26
CA SER A 289 -4.47 -17.82 12.81
C SER A 289 -3.44 -18.84 12.33
N ARG A 290 -2.99 -18.70 11.08
CA ARG A 290 -1.93 -19.50 10.44
C ARG A 290 -0.50 -19.04 10.75
N ASN A 291 -0.33 -17.96 11.50
CA ASN A 291 0.95 -17.29 11.73
C ASN A 291 1.69 -16.89 10.43
N MET A 292 0.94 -16.57 9.38
CA MET A 292 1.49 -16.03 8.14
C MET A 292 1.87 -14.56 8.31
N LYS A 293 2.75 -14.08 7.44
CA LYS A 293 3.10 -12.65 7.30
C LYS A 293 2.68 -12.14 5.95
N VAL A 294 2.39 -10.84 5.87
CA VAL A 294 1.85 -10.25 4.65
C VAL A 294 2.45 -8.90 4.30
N TRP A 295 2.73 -8.72 3.00
CA TRP A 295 2.83 -7.38 2.43
C TRP A 295 1.46 -6.93 1.93
N LEU A 296 1.10 -5.67 2.20
CA LEU A 296 -0.02 -5.03 1.51
C LEU A 296 0.52 -4.33 0.26
N THR A 297 -0.14 -4.53 -0.88
CA THR A 297 0.22 -3.86 -2.13
C THR A 297 -1.02 -3.27 -2.79
N GLY A 298 -0.82 -2.15 -3.47
CA GLY A 298 -1.86 -1.41 -4.19
C GLY A 298 -1.23 -0.31 -5.03
N HIS A 299 -2.02 0.40 -5.81
CA HIS A 299 -1.47 1.45 -6.67
C HIS A 299 -1.32 2.79 -5.93
N VAL A 300 -2.45 3.37 -5.52
CA VAL A 300 -2.52 4.69 -4.88
C VAL A 300 -2.09 4.58 -3.41
N PRO A 301 -1.11 5.36 -2.90
CA PRO A 301 -0.65 5.24 -1.53
C PRO A 301 -1.63 5.87 -0.51
N PRO A 302 -1.66 5.34 0.74
CA PRO A 302 -2.56 5.79 1.80
C PRO A 302 -2.09 7.11 2.41
N THR A 303 -2.50 8.22 1.81
CA THR A 303 -2.14 9.57 2.25
C THR A 303 -3.40 10.42 2.44
N ALA A 304 -3.30 11.47 3.24
CA ALA A 304 -4.40 12.45 3.37
C ALA A 304 -4.69 13.21 2.07
N LYS A 305 -3.74 13.21 1.11
CA LYS A 305 -3.97 13.73 -0.24
C LYS A 305 -4.74 12.77 -1.13
N ASN A 306 -4.70 11.46 -0.87
CA ASN A 306 -5.21 10.47 -1.80
C ASN A 306 -6.48 9.78 -1.29
N TYR A 307 -6.50 9.38 -0.04
CA TYR A 307 -7.58 8.53 0.48
C TYR A 307 -8.57 9.34 1.26
N ASP A 308 -9.87 9.13 1.02
CA ASP A 308 -10.92 9.69 1.87
C ASP A 308 -10.57 9.48 3.36
N ILE A 309 -10.83 10.49 4.20
CA ILE A 309 -10.40 10.49 5.60
C ILE A 309 -10.94 9.26 6.36
N SER A 310 -12.15 8.82 6.03
CA SER A 310 -12.75 7.64 6.67
C SER A 310 -12.08 6.33 6.25
N CYS A 311 -11.58 6.28 5.02
CA CYS A 311 -10.79 5.20 4.47
C CYS A 311 -9.38 5.19 5.06
N LEU A 312 -8.73 6.35 5.11
CA LEU A 312 -7.37 6.50 5.65
C LEU A 312 -7.30 6.08 7.11
N ARG A 313 -8.23 6.55 7.97
CA ARG A 313 -8.24 6.13 9.38
C ARG A 313 -8.42 4.62 9.55
N LYS A 314 -9.32 4.00 8.79
CA LYS A 314 -9.53 2.54 8.84
C LYS A 314 -8.30 1.79 8.36
N TYR A 315 -7.66 2.24 7.28
CA TYR A 315 -6.41 1.67 6.79
C TYR A 315 -5.33 1.68 7.87
N ILE A 316 -5.08 2.84 8.49
CA ILE A 316 -4.08 2.98 9.57
C ILE A 316 -4.39 2.04 10.74
N LEU A 317 -5.66 1.94 11.14
CA LEU A 317 -6.07 1.04 12.21
C LEU A 317 -5.83 -0.43 11.85
N TRP A 318 -6.15 -0.87 10.63
CA TRP A 318 -5.88 -2.25 10.20
C TRP A 318 -4.38 -2.55 10.16
N SER A 319 -3.57 -1.63 9.64
CA SER A 319 -2.10 -1.75 9.67
C SER A 319 -1.56 -1.86 11.11
N HIS A 320 -2.08 -1.04 12.02
CA HIS A 320 -1.64 -1.03 13.40
C HIS A 320 -2.10 -2.28 14.16
N GLU A 321 -3.37 -2.66 14.08
CA GLU A 321 -3.90 -3.78 14.86
C GLU A 321 -3.51 -5.15 14.31
N TYR A 322 -2.92 -5.21 13.11
CA TYR A 322 -2.28 -6.39 12.53
C TYR A 322 -0.78 -6.26 12.35
N ARG A 323 -0.13 -5.46 13.22
CA ARG A 323 1.34 -5.29 13.27
C ARG A 323 2.16 -6.55 13.59
N ASP A 324 1.50 -7.64 13.99
CA ASP A 324 2.06 -8.99 14.14
C ASP A 324 2.09 -9.79 12.81
N VAL A 325 1.33 -9.35 11.81
CA VAL A 325 1.13 -10.00 10.50
C VAL A 325 1.66 -9.13 9.35
N ILE A 326 1.29 -7.85 9.31
CA ILE A 326 1.59 -6.91 8.23
C ILE A 326 3.03 -6.42 8.34
N ILE A 327 3.80 -6.59 7.27
CA ILE A 327 5.22 -6.18 7.16
C ILE A 327 5.34 -4.71 6.75
N GLY A 328 4.43 -4.24 5.89
CA GLY A 328 4.42 -2.88 5.37
C GLY A 328 3.52 -2.77 4.15
N GLY A 329 3.49 -1.57 3.56
CA GLY A 329 2.74 -1.29 2.33
C GLY A 329 3.66 -0.93 1.15
N LEU A 330 3.33 -1.40 -0.05
CA LEU A 330 4.06 -1.17 -1.30
C LEU A 330 3.13 -0.51 -2.32
N TYR A 331 3.50 0.68 -2.81
CA TYR A 331 2.67 1.54 -3.66
C TYR A 331 3.46 2.26 -4.76
N GLY A 332 2.75 2.76 -5.77
CA GLY A 332 3.27 3.56 -6.89
C GLY A 332 2.56 4.91 -7.00
N HIS A 333 2.03 5.23 -8.19
CA HIS A 333 1.13 6.36 -8.50
C HIS A 333 1.75 7.76 -8.46
N MET A 334 2.55 8.05 -7.42
CA MET A 334 3.08 9.40 -7.22
C MET A 334 4.23 9.73 -8.17
N ASN A 335 4.86 8.69 -8.75
CA ASN A 335 6.10 8.74 -9.54
C ASN A 335 7.25 9.40 -8.76
N ILE A 336 7.30 9.26 -7.44
CA ILE A 336 8.31 9.86 -6.55
C ILE A 336 8.75 8.83 -5.51
N ASP A 337 10.06 8.61 -5.36
CA ASP A 337 10.60 7.72 -4.32
C ASP A 337 10.51 8.35 -2.93
N HIS A 338 9.65 7.79 -2.07
CA HIS A 338 9.56 8.19 -0.67
C HIS A 338 8.87 7.12 0.20
N PHE A 339 8.71 7.42 1.49
CA PHE A 339 8.01 6.58 2.44
C PHE A 339 7.14 7.44 3.37
N LEU A 340 6.11 6.85 3.98
CA LEU A 340 5.22 7.56 4.88
C LEU A 340 5.00 6.79 6.19
N PRO A 341 5.30 7.41 7.35
CA PRO A 341 4.93 6.86 8.64
C PRO A 341 3.47 7.21 8.99
N LEU A 342 2.63 6.20 9.08
CA LEU A 342 1.22 6.30 9.43
C LEU A 342 1.02 6.25 10.94
N ASP A 343 0.43 7.27 11.54
CA ASP A 343 0.30 7.43 13.00
C ASP A 343 -1.01 6.84 13.54
N ALA A 344 -0.93 5.70 14.25
CA ALA A 344 -2.10 5.06 14.83
C ALA A 344 -2.83 5.92 15.87
N LYS A 345 -2.09 6.76 16.63
CA LYS A 345 -2.71 7.65 17.63
C LYS A 345 -3.59 8.70 16.96
N GLN A 346 -3.19 9.21 15.78
CA GLN A 346 -4.03 10.14 15.01
C GLN A 346 -5.29 9.44 14.48
N ALA A 347 -5.16 8.22 13.95
CA ALA A 347 -6.31 7.45 13.48
C ALA A 347 -7.31 7.13 14.61
N TYR A 348 -6.83 6.75 15.80
CA TYR A 348 -7.67 6.53 16.97
C TYR A 348 -8.38 7.81 17.42
N ARG A 349 -7.69 8.95 17.43
CA ARG A 349 -8.28 10.26 17.76
C ARG A 349 -9.37 10.65 16.76
N SER A 350 -9.11 10.48 15.46
CA SER A 350 -10.10 10.72 14.40
C SER A 350 -11.35 9.83 14.57
N MET A 351 -11.15 8.54 14.86
CA MET A 351 -12.25 7.64 15.14
C MET A 351 -13.03 8.06 16.39
N LYS A 352 -12.36 8.40 17.50
CA LYS A 352 -13.02 8.90 18.72
C LYS A 352 -13.82 10.17 18.44
N ALA A 353 -13.26 11.12 17.70
CA ALA A 353 -13.96 12.34 17.32
C ALA A 353 -15.25 12.04 16.52
N LYS A 354 -15.20 11.06 15.61
CA LYS A 354 -16.40 10.55 14.91
C LYS A 354 -17.43 9.96 15.88
N PHE A 355 -17.02 9.08 16.79
CA PHE A 355 -17.95 8.53 17.79
C PHE A 355 -18.59 9.63 18.65
N SER A 356 -17.79 10.61 19.09
CA SER A 356 -18.25 11.72 19.91
C SER A 356 -19.18 12.67 19.16
N SER A 357 -18.94 12.96 17.87
CA SER A 357 -19.85 13.78 17.06
C SER A 357 -21.21 13.11 16.86
N LEU A 358 -21.25 11.78 16.99
CA LEU A 358 -22.45 10.96 16.99
C LEU A 358 -23.07 10.80 18.39
N GLY A 359 -22.57 11.52 19.40
CA GLY A 359 -23.05 11.55 20.78
C GLY A 359 -22.65 10.32 21.62
N TYR A 360 -21.70 9.51 21.16
CA TYR A 360 -21.18 8.36 21.90
C TYR A 360 -19.86 8.69 22.60
N GLU A 361 -19.82 8.48 23.91
CA GLU A 361 -18.57 8.49 24.67
C GLU A 361 -17.89 7.13 24.52
N VAL A 362 -16.80 7.11 23.74
CA VAL A 362 -15.91 5.95 23.67
C VAL A 362 -15.11 5.88 24.96
N ASP A 363 -15.08 4.69 25.58
CA ASP A 363 -14.19 4.39 26.70
C ASP A 363 -12.78 4.91 26.38
N GLU A 364 -12.21 5.72 27.28
CA GLU A 364 -10.88 6.27 27.10
C GLU A 364 -9.85 5.16 26.84
N ASN A 365 -10.03 3.99 27.47
CA ASN A 365 -9.15 2.83 27.28
C ASN A 365 -9.10 2.31 25.83
N TRP A 366 -10.10 2.58 24.99
CA TRP A 366 -10.13 2.14 23.58
C TRP A 366 -9.11 2.89 22.71
N VAL A 367 -8.89 4.18 23.02
CA VAL A 367 -7.88 5.04 22.37
C VAL A 367 -6.57 5.03 23.14
N SER A 368 -6.65 5.00 24.46
CA SER A 368 -5.56 5.33 25.38
C SER A 368 -4.80 4.10 25.87
N GLY A 369 -5.41 2.91 25.87
CA GLY A 369 -4.87 1.72 26.54
C GLY A 369 -3.53 1.17 26.02
N ASP A 370 -3.07 1.62 24.84
CA ASP A 370 -1.75 1.30 24.28
C ASP A 370 -0.72 2.46 24.40
N TYR A 371 -1.16 3.68 24.73
CA TYR A 371 -0.31 4.89 24.77
C TYR A 371 -0.41 5.67 26.09
N GLU A 372 -1.00 5.06 27.12
CA GLU A 372 -1.43 5.66 28.40
C GLU A 372 -0.29 6.13 29.33
N SER A 373 0.97 5.80 29.04
CA SER A 373 2.10 6.17 29.92
C SER A 373 2.61 7.60 29.76
N ASP A 374 2.09 8.36 28.80
CA ASP A 374 2.35 9.80 28.73
C ASP A 374 1.23 10.52 29.47
N SER A 375 1.37 10.63 30.80
CA SER A 375 0.77 11.74 31.52
C SER A 375 1.08 13.02 30.74
N ASP A 376 0.03 13.70 30.29
CA ASP A 376 0.01 15.03 29.65
C ASP A 376 0.58 16.11 30.60
N SER A 377 1.81 15.92 31.10
CA SER A 377 2.58 16.92 31.84
C SER A 377 3.49 17.74 30.93
N ASP A 378 3.59 17.38 29.64
CA ASP A 378 4.01 18.32 28.61
C ASP A 378 2.77 19.04 28.10
N SER A 379 2.24 19.93 28.93
CA SER A 379 1.73 21.20 28.46
C SER A 379 2.89 22.03 27.85
N GLU A 380 3.63 21.45 26.89
CA GLU A 380 4.38 22.27 25.96
C GLU A 380 3.32 22.86 25.03
N VAL A 381 3.03 24.11 25.34
CA VAL A 381 2.43 25.13 24.50
C VAL A 381 3.23 25.24 23.20
N ASP A 382 3.11 24.24 22.33
CA ASP A 382 3.36 24.37 20.90
C ASP A 382 2.01 24.01 20.29
N GLY A 383 1.28 25.00 19.76
CA GLY A 383 0.05 24.73 19.02
C GLY A 383 0.33 23.66 17.97
N GLU A 384 -0.15 22.43 18.18
CA GLU A 384 0.15 21.29 17.31
C GLU A 384 -0.61 21.47 15.99
N GLU A 385 -0.08 22.32 15.12
CA GLU A 385 -0.36 22.29 13.69
C GLU A 385 -0.09 20.85 13.23
N PHE A 386 -1.16 20.12 12.89
CA PHE A 386 -1.23 18.67 12.56
C PHE A 386 -1.28 17.66 13.73
N GLY A 387 -1.91 18.02 14.86
CA GLY A 387 -2.12 17.11 16.00
C GLY A 387 -3.20 16.03 15.78
N SER A 388 -4.11 16.26 14.82
CA SER A 388 -5.16 15.32 14.40
C SER A 388 -5.03 14.92 12.92
N LEU A 389 -5.72 13.83 12.55
CA LEU A 389 -5.77 13.39 11.15
C LEU A 389 -6.54 14.39 10.29
N GLU A 390 -7.56 15.04 10.87
CA GLU A 390 -8.36 16.09 10.25
C GLU A 390 -7.51 17.33 9.91
N ASP A 391 -6.60 17.75 10.79
CA ASP A 391 -5.69 18.86 10.53
C ASP A 391 -4.77 18.56 9.35
N LEU A 392 -4.22 17.34 9.29
CA LEU A 392 -3.41 16.87 8.16
C LEU A 392 -4.21 16.93 6.87
N TYR A 393 -5.47 16.49 6.91
CA TYR A 393 -6.37 16.50 5.77
C TYR A 393 -6.67 17.92 5.27
N GLN A 394 -6.93 18.85 6.21
CA GLN A 394 -7.13 20.26 5.88
C GLN A 394 -5.88 20.91 5.31
N TYR A 395 -4.68 20.52 5.78
CA TYR A 395 -3.42 21.00 5.25
C TYR A 395 -3.26 20.63 3.78
N TYR A 396 -3.42 19.35 3.44
CA TYR A 396 -3.32 18.90 2.05
C TYR A 396 -4.40 19.53 1.16
N ASN A 397 -5.60 19.76 1.67
CA ASN A 397 -6.65 20.46 0.92
C ASN A 397 -6.39 21.98 0.77
N SER A 398 -5.77 22.62 1.75
CA SER A 398 -5.46 24.05 1.72
C SER A 398 -4.20 24.36 0.92
N SER A 399 -3.19 23.49 0.96
CA SER A 399 -2.07 23.54 0.02
C SER A 399 -2.57 23.42 -1.42
N VAL A 400 -3.60 22.60 -1.66
CA VAL A 400 -4.30 22.50 -2.95
C VAL A 400 -5.07 23.79 -3.32
N GLN A 401 -5.61 24.55 -2.35
CA GLN A 401 -6.30 25.82 -2.63
C GLN A 401 -5.34 27.01 -2.84
N GLN A 402 -4.23 27.08 -2.10
CA GLN A 402 -3.19 28.09 -2.36
C GLN A 402 -2.55 27.89 -3.74
N ASP A 403 -2.49 26.65 -4.20
CA ASP A 403 -2.06 26.20 -5.52
C ASP A 403 -3.00 26.59 -6.69
N LYS A 404 -4.20 27.12 -6.42
CA LYS A 404 -5.15 27.64 -7.42
C LYS A 404 -5.01 29.15 -7.69
N PHE A 405 -4.31 29.90 -6.85
CA PHE A 405 -4.20 31.36 -6.95
C PHE A 405 -2.83 31.79 -7.52
N ASP A 406 -2.62 31.53 -8.81
CA ASP A 406 -1.71 32.34 -9.64
C ASP A 406 -2.56 33.09 -10.67
N PRO A 407 -2.59 34.44 -10.67
CA PRO A 407 -3.62 35.21 -11.35
C PRO A 407 -3.26 35.47 -12.81
N VAL A 408 -3.37 34.46 -13.68
CA VAL A 408 -3.47 34.67 -15.13
C VAL A 408 -4.43 33.64 -15.73
N ASP A 409 -5.71 34.01 -15.75
CA ASP A 409 -6.68 33.78 -16.85
C ASP A 409 -8.08 33.55 -16.28
N SER A 410 -8.77 34.66 -15.99
CA SER A 410 -10.21 34.64 -15.69
C SER A 410 -10.95 35.27 -16.86
N SER A 411 -11.24 34.47 -17.89
CA SER A 411 -12.09 34.90 -18.99
C SER A 411 -12.69 33.70 -19.72
N LEU A 412 -13.72 33.07 -19.13
CA LEU A 412 -15.02 32.76 -19.75
C LEU A 412 -15.72 31.68 -18.91
N GLY A 413 -16.93 32.01 -18.44
CA GLY A 413 -17.73 31.13 -17.59
C GLY A 413 -18.19 29.88 -18.31
N PHE A 414 -17.73 28.73 -17.80
CA PHE A 414 -18.38 27.42 -17.65
C PHE A 414 -17.26 26.36 -17.60
N ASP A 415 -16.50 26.31 -16.51
CA ASP A 415 -15.45 25.31 -16.29
C ASP A 415 -15.85 24.36 -15.16
N ILE A 416 -16.06 23.10 -15.51
CA ILE A 416 -16.02 21.98 -14.58
C ILE A 416 -14.52 21.71 -14.35
N ASP A 417 -13.95 22.40 -13.38
CA ASP A 417 -12.53 22.37 -13.02
C ASP A 417 -12.18 21.03 -12.35
N PHE A 418 -11.70 20.06 -13.14
CA PHE A 418 -10.99 18.90 -12.63
C PHE A 418 -9.62 19.35 -12.12
N SER A 419 -9.43 19.24 -10.81
CA SER A 419 -8.19 19.42 -10.04
C SER A 419 -6.89 19.52 -10.85
N LYS A 420 -6.34 20.74 -10.97
CA LYS A 420 -4.90 20.99 -11.21
C LYS A 420 -4.05 20.62 -9.99
N ASP A 421 -4.17 19.38 -9.54
CA ASP A 421 -3.23 18.79 -8.58
C ASP A 421 -2.08 18.19 -9.37
N ILE A 422 -0.84 18.26 -8.84
CA ILE A 422 0.39 17.56 -9.31
C ILE A 422 0.07 16.66 -10.50
N GLU A 423 0.32 17.08 -11.75
CA GLU A 423 -0.27 16.42 -12.93
C GLU A 423 -0.10 14.88 -12.88
N ILE A 424 -1.14 14.18 -12.42
CA ILE A 424 -1.29 12.71 -12.43
C ILE A 424 -2.03 12.29 -13.71
N GLN A 425 -2.15 13.22 -14.66
CA GLN A 425 -2.89 13.08 -15.91
C GLN A 425 -1.95 13.17 -17.13
N GLY A 426 -0.67 12.84 -16.94
CA GLY A 426 0.39 13.00 -17.94
C GLY A 426 0.79 14.47 -18.11
N GLY A 427 1.94 14.73 -18.72
CA GLY A 427 2.49 16.08 -18.85
C GLY A 427 3.74 16.33 -18.00
N VAL A 428 4.27 17.54 -18.11
CA VAL A 428 5.52 17.95 -17.45
C VAL A 428 5.30 17.97 -15.94
N PRO A 429 6.08 17.25 -15.12
CA PRO A 429 5.87 17.24 -13.68
C PRO A 429 6.00 18.64 -13.08
N GLN A 430 4.99 19.07 -12.34
CA GLN A 430 4.99 20.35 -11.60
C GLN A 430 4.81 20.12 -10.10
N ARG A 431 5.41 20.99 -9.28
CA ARG A 431 5.23 21.09 -7.82
C ARG A 431 5.59 19.83 -7.03
N LYS A 432 6.39 18.93 -7.61
CA LYS A 432 6.79 17.69 -6.93
C LYS A 432 7.77 17.96 -5.78
N VAL A 433 8.57 19.04 -5.86
CA VAL A 433 9.40 19.53 -4.74
C VAL A 433 8.52 20.04 -3.60
N GLY A 434 7.55 20.91 -3.89
CA GLY A 434 6.61 21.42 -2.87
C GLY A 434 5.82 20.31 -2.15
N TYR A 435 5.44 19.25 -2.89
CA TYR A 435 4.87 18.05 -2.27
C TYR A 435 5.84 17.37 -1.28
N MET A 436 7.11 17.21 -1.66
CA MET A 436 8.10 16.59 -0.78
C MET A 436 8.41 17.45 0.44
N ASP A 437 8.42 18.77 0.31
CA ASP A 437 8.52 19.69 1.45
C ASP A 437 7.30 19.58 2.37
N THR A 438 6.08 19.50 1.80
CA THR A 438 4.84 19.20 2.55
C THR A 438 4.94 17.88 3.33
N VAL A 439 5.46 16.80 2.72
CA VAL A 439 5.69 15.52 3.42
C VAL A 439 6.73 15.69 4.53
N ARG A 440 7.79 16.46 4.28
CA ARG A 440 8.84 16.73 5.26
C ARG A 440 8.30 17.45 6.49
N GLU A 441 7.45 18.46 6.29
CA GLU A 441 6.89 19.28 7.34
C GLU A 441 5.79 18.57 8.12
N SER A 442 4.83 17.98 7.41
CA SER A 442 3.63 17.37 8.01
C SER A 442 3.90 15.98 8.59
N SER A 443 4.80 15.20 7.99
CA SER A 443 5.05 13.82 8.38
C SER A 443 6.41 13.67 9.08
N TYR A 444 7.52 13.91 8.37
CA TYR A 444 8.87 13.61 8.91
C TYR A 444 9.24 14.47 10.12
N ALA A 445 8.93 15.76 10.07
CA ALA A 445 9.13 16.70 11.16
C ALA A 445 8.09 16.53 12.28
N LYS A 446 7.09 15.64 12.16
CA LYS A 446 6.14 15.37 13.26
C LYS A 446 6.31 13.98 13.87
N ILE A 447 7.19 13.14 13.32
CA ILE A 447 7.57 11.86 13.94
C ILE A 447 8.03 12.10 15.39
N LYS A 448 7.39 11.39 16.31
CA LYS A 448 7.64 11.52 17.74
C LYS A 448 8.93 10.79 18.15
N GLY A 449 9.46 11.18 19.32
CA GLY A 449 10.66 10.56 19.89
C GLY A 449 10.42 9.12 20.35
N LYS A 450 11.49 8.36 20.60
CA LYS A 450 11.43 6.92 20.90
C LYS A 450 10.39 6.58 22.00
N ARG A 451 10.36 7.34 23.09
CA ARG A 451 9.37 7.16 24.18
C ARG A 451 7.92 7.27 23.70
N LYS A 452 7.61 8.31 22.90
CA LYS A 452 6.25 8.62 22.44
C LYS A 452 5.81 7.82 21.20
N SER A 453 6.74 7.11 20.57
CA SER A 453 6.51 6.24 19.40
C SER A 453 6.35 4.76 19.75
N GLY A 454 6.60 4.38 21.01
CA GLY A 454 6.76 3.00 21.43
C GLY A 454 8.21 2.50 21.23
N ASP A 455 8.62 1.49 22.01
CA ASP A 455 10.01 1.02 22.07
C ASP A 455 10.57 0.59 20.71
N ARG A 456 9.70 0.04 19.86
CA ARG A 456 9.99 -0.39 18.49
C ARG A 456 9.38 0.51 17.42
N GLY A 457 8.80 1.64 17.81
CA GLY A 457 8.05 2.51 16.90
C GLY A 457 6.66 1.97 16.56
N ASP A 458 6.11 1.07 17.37
CA ASP A 458 4.85 0.34 17.17
C ASP A 458 3.59 1.23 17.14
N ARG A 459 3.73 2.53 17.46
CA ARG A 459 2.75 3.56 17.14
C ARG A 459 2.54 3.76 15.64
N TYR A 460 3.57 3.52 14.84
CA TYR A 460 3.58 3.82 13.43
C TYR A 460 3.58 2.57 12.57
N SER A 461 2.91 2.62 11.44
CA SER A 461 3.15 1.70 10.32
C SER A 461 3.86 2.45 9.19
N VAL A 462 4.66 1.77 8.37
CA VAL A 462 5.39 2.42 7.26
C VAL A 462 4.90 1.88 5.93
N VAL A 463 4.65 2.80 5.00
CA VAL A 463 4.31 2.49 3.61
C VAL A 463 5.38 3.08 2.70
N HIS A 464 5.61 2.43 1.56
CA HIS A 464 6.66 2.77 0.61
C HIS A 464 6.06 3.12 -0.74
N VAL A 465 6.52 4.21 -1.33
CA VAL A 465 6.13 4.67 -2.66
C VAL A 465 7.36 4.57 -3.56
N ALA A 466 7.24 3.79 -4.63
CA ALA A 466 8.33 3.55 -5.56
C ALA A 466 8.44 4.62 -6.66
N THR A 467 9.64 4.73 -7.24
CA THR A 467 9.84 5.35 -8.56
C THR A 467 9.04 4.60 -9.62
N SER A 468 8.75 5.27 -10.74
CA SER A 468 8.00 4.71 -11.86
C SER A 468 8.89 4.35 -13.04
N VAL A 469 8.37 3.53 -13.97
CA VAL A 469 9.01 3.30 -15.28
C VAL A 469 8.66 4.39 -16.28
N VAL A 470 7.47 5.00 -16.18
CA VAL A 470 7.09 6.15 -17.01
C VAL A 470 8.11 7.29 -16.83
N PRO A 471 8.55 7.94 -17.92
CA PRO A 471 9.60 8.95 -17.88
C PRO A 471 9.14 10.31 -17.33
N THR A 472 8.30 10.32 -16.28
CA THR A 472 8.08 11.53 -15.47
C THR A 472 9.42 12.04 -14.93
N PHE A 473 10.23 11.12 -14.42
CA PHE A 473 11.65 11.30 -14.13
C PHE A 473 12.47 10.25 -14.88
N ASN A 474 13.68 9.91 -14.45
CA ASN A 474 14.32 8.72 -14.98
C ASN A 474 13.54 7.46 -14.56
N PRO A 475 13.33 6.49 -15.46
CA PRO A 475 12.71 5.21 -15.15
C PRO A 475 13.47 4.50 -14.03
N GLY A 476 12.76 3.91 -13.07
CA GLY A 476 13.40 3.21 -11.96
C GLY A 476 12.50 2.18 -11.28
N PHE A 477 13.13 1.24 -10.58
CA PHE A 477 12.49 0.21 -9.76
C PHE A 477 13.44 -0.24 -8.65
N ARG A 478 12.96 -1.06 -7.69
CA ARG A 478 13.81 -1.56 -6.59
C ARG A 478 13.72 -3.05 -6.34
N VAL A 479 14.82 -3.61 -5.87
CA VAL A 479 14.90 -5.00 -5.38
C VAL A 479 15.11 -4.99 -3.88
N TRP A 480 14.14 -5.54 -3.16
CA TRP A 480 14.16 -5.71 -1.71
C TRP A 480 14.90 -6.99 -1.33
N GLU A 481 15.62 -6.96 -0.20
CA GLU A 481 16.21 -8.13 0.43
C GLU A 481 15.58 -8.32 1.82
N TYR A 482 15.16 -9.54 2.14
CA TYR A 482 14.47 -9.87 3.39
C TYR A 482 15.03 -11.13 4.05
N ASN A 483 14.99 -11.20 5.37
CA ASN A 483 15.57 -12.28 6.15
C ASN A 483 14.85 -13.62 5.86
N ILE A 484 15.64 -14.67 5.57
CA ILE A 484 15.17 -16.05 5.33
C ILE A 484 15.86 -17.09 6.24
N SER A 485 16.67 -16.64 7.21
CA SER A 485 17.56 -17.52 7.99
C SER A 485 16.81 -18.61 8.75
N ASP A 486 15.62 -18.30 9.26
CA ASP A 486 14.84 -19.20 10.11
C ASP A 486 13.77 -19.98 9.32
N LEU A 487 13.82 -19.97 7.97
CA LEU A 487 12.79 -20.64 7.17
C LEU A 487 12.74 -22.16 7.43
N TYR A 488 13.88 -22.75 7.78
CA TYR A 488 14.05 -24.18 8.10
C TYR A 488 13.33 -24.65 9.37
N GLU A 489 13.08 -23.75 10.33
CA GLU A 489 12.67 -24.12 11.69
C GLU A 489 11.18 -23.94 11.94
N THR A 490 10.42 -23.47 10.96
CA THR A 490 9.03 -23.09 11.17
C THR A 490 8.06 -24.23 10.84
N GLU A 491 7.44 -24.80 11.87
CA GLU A 491 6.25 -25.65 11.68
C GLU A 491 5.16 -24.85 10.94
N SER A 492 4.48 -25.45 9.97
CA SER A 492 3.28 -24.85 9.37
C SER A 492 2.03 -25.47 9.97
N PHE A 493 1.03 -24.62 10.20
CA PHE A 493 -0.26 -25.05 10.70
C PHE A 493 -1.10 -25.68 9.59
N SER A 494 -1.81 -26.77 9.92
CA SER A 494 -2.82 -27.35 9.03
C SER A 494 -4.11 -26.56 9.20
N ALA A 495 -4.42 -25.70 8.23
CA ALA A 495 -5.67 -24.96 8.20
C ALA A 495 -6.59 -25.49 7.09
N ILE A 496 -7.85 -25.08 7.13
CA ILE A 496 -8.82 -25.33 6.06
C ILE A 496 -8.23 -24.88 4.72
N GLY A 497 -8.32 -25.71 3.67
CA GLY A 497 -7.82 -25.33 2.34
C GLY A 497 -8.47 -24.03 1.83
N TRP A 498 -7.73 -23.23 1.06
CA TRP A 498 -8.20 -21.93 0.59
C TRP A 498 -9.52 -21.97 -0.17
N ASP A 499 -9.79 -23.05 -0.93
CA ASP A 499 -11.08 -23.23 -1.62
C ASP A 499 -12.26 -23.21 -0.66
N LYS A 500 -12.15 -23.93 0.47
CA LYS A 500 -13.22 -23.98 1.48
C LYS A 500 -13.29 -22.66 2.24
N PHE A 501 -12.16 -22.05 2.60
CA PHE A 501 -12.14 -20.73 3.24
C PHE A 501 -12.87 -19.68 2.38
N PHE A 502 -12.55 -19.59 1.09
CA PHE A 502 -13.17 -18.59 0.22
C PHE A 502 -14.63 -18.89 -0.09
N THR A 503 -15.03 -20.17 -0.15
CA THR A 503 -16.45 -20.54 -0.25
C THR A 503 -17.24 -20.05 0.97
N GLU A 504 -16.70 -20.19 2.18
CA GLU A 504 -17.35 -19.73 3.41
C GLU A 504 -17.40 -18.20 3.50
N ILE A 505 -16.30 -17.51 3.20
CA ILE A 505 -16.27 -16.06 3.24
C ILE A 505 -17.18 -15.45 2.17
N ASP A 506 -17.28 -16.03 0.97
CA ASP A 506 -18.16 -15.51 -0.08
C ASP A 506 -19.62 -15.46 0.39
N GLY A 507 -20.11 -16.52 1.06
CA GLY A 507 -21.43 -16.55 1.68
C GLY A 507 -21.61 -15.50 2.79
N LEU A 508 -20.61 -15.31 3.65
CA LEU A 508 -20.66 -14.28 4.70
C LEU A 508 -20.67 -12.85 4.13
N LEU A 509 -19.99 -12.63 3.01
CA LEU A 509 -20.00 -11.34 2.32
C LEU A 509 -21.34 -11.06 1.63
N ASP A 510 -22.05 -12.10 1.18
CA ASP A 510 -23.41 -11.97 0.63
C ASP A 510 -24.43 -11.63 1.73
N GLU A 511 -24.37 -12.32 2.87
CA GLU A 511 -25.24 -12.03 4.01
C GLU A 511 -25.10 -10.60 4.52
N GLU A 512 -23.87 -10.06 4.57
CA GLU A 512 -23.63 -8.68 4.99
C GLU A 512 -24.20 -7.63 4.03
N ASN A 513 -24.27 -7.94 2.72
CA ASN A 513 -24.83 -7.06 1.70
C ASN A 513 -26.37 -6.97 1.77
N ASP A 514 -27.05 -8.05 2.18
CA ASP A 514 -28.52 -8.12 2.22
C ASP A 514 -29.15 -7.40 3.42
N HIS A 515 -28.39 -7.17 4.50
CA HIS A 515 -28.88 -6.44 5.67
C HIS A 515 -28.90 -4.92 5.45
N THR A 516 -30.10 -4.38 5.18
CA THR A 516 -30.39 -3.00 4.74
C THR A 516 -30.29 -1.89 5.78
N THR A 517 -30.10 -2.20 7.07
CA THR A 517 -29.99 -1.17 8.12
C THR A 517 -28.58 -0.58 8.15
N ASP A 518 -28.48 0.68 7.73
CA ASP A 518 -27.25 1.49 7.73
C ASP A 518 -27.35 2.55 8.84
N TYR A 519 -26.23 2.85 9.51
CA TYR A 519 -26.13 3.95 10.47
C TYR A 519 -26.53 5.29 9.85
N HIS A 520 -26.27 5.46 8.56
CA HIS A 520 -26.58 6.67 7.81
C HIS A 520 -28.07 6.83 7.47
N ASP A 521 -28.93 5.88 7.87
CA ASP A 521 -30.37 6.04 7.79
C ASP A 521 -30.83 7.24 8.64
N SER A 522 -31.48 8.21 8.00
CA SER A 522 -32.02 9.40 8.64
C SER A 522 -33.15 9.07 9.63
N PHE A 523 -33.75 7.89 9.51
CA PHE A 523 -34.80 7.39 10.39
C PHE A 523 -34.29 6.51 11.53
N ALA A 524 -33.00 6.13 11.54
CA ALA A 524 -32.43 5.34 12.63
C ALA A 524 -32.30 6.16 13.93
N THR A 525 -32.75 5.57 15.03
CA THR A 525 -32.59 6.15 16.36
C THR A 525 -31.14 6.21 16.77
N PHE A 526 -30.81 7.10 17.71
CA PHE A 526 -29.49 7.20 18.32
C PHE A 526 -28.95 5.85 18.84
N LYS A 527 -29.83 5.01 19.44
CA LYS A 527 -29.45 3.70 19.97
C LYS A 527 -29.07 2.72 18.86
N GLU A 528 -29.88 2.65 17.81
CA GLU A 528 -29.61 1.78 16.64
C GLU A 528 -28.30 2.18 15.96
N LYS A 529 -28.09 3.47 15.82
CA LYS A 529 -26.84 4.09 15.37
C LYS A 529 -25.64 3.58 16.18
N VAL A 530 -25.65 3.73 17.50
CA VAL A 530 -24.55 3.22 18.34
C VAL A 530 -24.35 1.71 18.21
N ASP A 531 -25.43 0.93 18.13
CA ASP A 531 -25.36 -0.53 18.00
C ASP A 531 -24.79 -0.99 16.64
N ILE A 532 -25.07 -0.27 15.55
CA ILE A 532 -24.49 -0.53 14.22
C ILE A 532 -22.99 -0.29 14.25
N LEU A 533 -22.54 0.83 14.83
CA LEU A 533 -21.13 1.20 14.86
C LEU A 533 -20.30 0.25 15.75
N LYS A 534 -20.88 -0.27 16.85
CA LYS A 534 -20.26 -1.30 17.68
C LYS A 534 -20.12 -2.65 16.97
N LYS A 535 -20.97 -2.91 15.98
CA LYS A 535 -20.96 -4.14 15.18
C LYS A 535 -20.28 -3.95 13.82
N ASP A 536 -19.70 -2.78 13.56
CA ASP A 536 -18.98 -2.50 12.32
C ASP A 536 -17.75 -3.40 12.22
N LYS A 537 -17.87 -4.44 11.38
CA LYS A 537 -16.82 -5.43 11.14
C LYS A 537 -15.63 -4.87 10.35
N THR A 538 -15.74 -3.67 9.81
CA THR A 538 -14.66 -2.99 9.09
C THR A 538 -13.74 -2.18 10.00
N ILE A 539 -14.04 -2.11 11.31
CA ILE A 539 -13.13 -1.61 12.33
C ILE A 539 -12.38 -2.81 12.93
N PRO A 540 -11.04 -2.82 12.92
CA PRO A 540 -10.30 -3.97 13.42
C PRO A 540 -10.46 -4.13 14.94
N PRO A 541 -10.54 -5.38 15.45
CA PRO A 541 -10.37 -5.61 16.88
C PRO A 541 -8.94 -5.29 17.30
N LYS A 542 -8.77 -4.88 18.56
CA LYS A 542 -7.45 -4.68 19.17
C LYS A 542 -6.60 -5.94 19.08
N MET A 543 -5.32 -5.78 18.74
CA MET A 543 -4.30 -6.82 18.76
C MET A 543 -4.21 -7.37 20.19
N PRO A 544 -4.34 -8.69 20.39
CA PRO A 544 -4.17 -9.27 21.71
C PRO A 544 -2.78 -8.95 22.30
N LYS A 545 -2.73 -8.39 23.52
CA LYS A 545 -1.49 -7.95 24.20
C LYS A 545 -0.39 -9.02 24.32
N LYS A 546 -0.78 -10.30 24.23
CA LYS A 546 0.14 -11.46 24.31
C LYS A 546 0.86 -11.77 23.00
N LEU A 547 0.40 -11.24 21.87
CA LEU A 547 1.01 -11.51 20.57
C LEU A 547 2.28 -10.65 20.40
N PRO A 548 3.37 -11.23 19.88
CA PRO A 548 4.58 -10.47 19.60
C PRO A 548 4.39 -9.57 18.36
N LEU A 549 5.20 -8.52 18.27
CA LEU A 549 5.27 -7.70 17.06
C LEU A 549 5.87 -8.49 15.88
N GLY A 550 5.42 -8.13 14.68
CA GLY A 550 5.82 -8.77 13.44
C GLY A 550 7.17 -8.29 12.89
N PRO A 551 7.56 -8.79 11.71
CA PRO A 551 8.87 -8.57 11.11
C PRO A 551 9.15 -7.12 10.72
N ALA A 552 8.12 -6.28 10.62
CA ALA A 552 8.31 -4.84 10.42
C ALA A 552 8.98 -4.15 11.62
N TYR A 553 8.86 -4.71 12.83
CA TYR A 553 9.26 -4.04 14.08
C TYR A 553 10.38 -4.74 14.81
N VAL A 554 10.47 -6.07 14.68
CA VAL A 554 11.45 -6.91 15.37
C VAL A 554 12.14 -7.80 14.35
N PRO A 555 13.49 -7.74 14.26
CA PRO A 555 14.26 -8.62 13.39
C PRO A 555 13.95 -10.10 13.64
N GLN A 556 13.40 -10.75 12.63
CA GLN A 556 12.98 -12.15 12.57
C GLN A 556 12.81 -12.58 11.11
N LEU A 557 12.36 -13.80 10.85
CA LEU A 557 11.99 -14.26 9.51
C LEU A 557 11.08 -13.26 8.77
N PHE A 558 11.39 -12.97 7.50
CA PHE A 558 10.74 -11.99 6.63
C PHE A 558 10.94 -10.52 6.98
N THR A 559 11.81 -10.19 7.94
CA THR A 559 12.21 -8.79 8.18
C THR A 559 12.87 -8.21 6.94
N PRO A 560 12.43 -7.04 6.43
CA PRO A 560 13.11 -6.38 5.32
C PRO A 560 14.45 -5.81 5.82
N GLU A 561 15.53 -6.12 5.12
CA GLU A 561 16.90 -5.84 5.55
C GLU A 561 17.49 -4.64 4.83
N ARG A 562 17.23 -4.53 3.53
CA ARG A 562 17.66 -3.43 2.65
C ARG A 562 16.92 -3.50 1.32
N TYR A 563 17.09 -2.48 0.49
CA TYR A 563 16.82 -2.59 -0.94
C TYR A 563 17.90 -1.89 -1.77
N VAL A 564 17.99 -2.30 -3.03
CA VAL A 564 18.74 -1.61 -4.09
C VAL A 564 17.73 -0.90 -4.98
N GLN A 565 17.88 0.41 -5.13
CA GLN A 565 17.12 1.20 -6.08
C GLN A 565 17.93 1.33 -7.37
N TYR A 566 17.28 1.10 -8.50
CA TYR A 566 17.86 1.24 -9.83
C TYR A 566 17.20 2.37 -10.59
N TYR A 567 17.95 2.96 -11.51
CA TYR A 567 17.44 3.95 -12.44
C TYR A 567 18.10 3.83 -13.83
N LEU A 568 17.42 4.34 -14.85
CA LEU A 568 17.92 4.40 -16.22
C LEU A 568 18.20 5.86 -16.61
N ASP A 569 19.46 6.17 -16.90
CA ASP A 569 19.88 7.50 -17.39
C ASP A 569 19.45 7.70 -18.85
N LEU A 570 18.19 8.11 -19.05
CA LEU A 570 17.59 8.31 -20.38
C LEU A 570 18.40 9.26 -21.24
N LYS A 571 18.94 10.32 -20.65
CA LYS A 571 19.75 11.33 -21.37
C LYS A 571 20.98 10.70 -21.99
N SER A 572 21.71 9.88 -21.24
CA SER A 572 22.92 9.23 -21.74
C SER A 572 22.62 8.12 -22.75
N VAL A 573 21.55 7.35 -22.54
CA VAL A 573 21.12 6.26 -23.42
C VAL A 573 20.59 6.80 -24.76
N ASN A 574 19.74 7.83 -24.75
CA ASN A 574 19.22 8.46 -25.97
C ASN A 574 20.33 9.12 -26.81
N ARG A 575 21.39 9.63 -26.17
CA ARG A 575 22.58 10.18 -26.85
C ARG A 575 23.52 9.10 -27.39
N GLY A 576 23.31 7.83 -27.06
CA GLY A 576 24.22 6.73 -27.41
C GLY A 576 25.57 6.79 -26.69
N THR A 577 25.66 7.53 -25.59
CA THR A 577 26.88 7.60 -24.75
C THR A 577 26.97 6.45 -23.75
N LYS A 578 25.84 5.80 -23.46
CA LYS A 578 25.71 4.57 -22.68
C LYS A 578 24.78 3.60 -23.41
N ASP A 579 24.98 2.31 -23.21
CA ASP A 579 24.02 1.28 -23.61
C ASP A 579 22.78 1.32 -22.70
N PHE A 580 21.67 0.70 -23.14
CA PHE A 580 20.47 0.55 -22.30
C PHE A 580 20.77 -0.42 -21.15
N GLU A 581 21.08 0.12 -19.97
CA GLU A 581 21.40 -0.63 -18.76
C GLU A 581 20.86 0.14 -17.55
N TYR A 582 20.16 -0.55 -16.64
CA TYR A 582 19.79 0.04 -15.36
C TYR A 582 21.01 0.09 -14.42
N GLU A 583 21.26 1.26 -13.86
CA GLU A 583 22.36 1.51 -12.93
C GLU A 583 21.85 1.54 -11.48
N ILE A 584 22.73 1.24 -10.53
CA ILE A 584 22.40 1.38 -9.11
C ILE A 584 22.31 2.87 -8.80
N GLU A 585 21.13 3.31 -8.36
CA GLU A 585 20.93 4.67 -7.88
C GLU A 585 21.49 4.80 -6.46
N TYR A 586 20.96 3.99 -5.54
CA TYR A 586 21.42 3.93 -4.16
C TYR A 586 21.06 2.59 -3.50
N THR A 587 21.64 2.36 -2.34
CA THR A 587 21.27 1.26 -1.44
C THR A 587 20.96 1.83 -0.06
N THR A 588 19.95 1.28 0.63
CA THR A 588 19.48 1.84 1.91
C THR A 588 20.52 1.78 3.04
N ASP A 589 21.39 0.78 2.99
CA ASP A 589 22.48 0.54 3.95
C ASP A 589 23.81 1.14 3.51
N ASP A 590 23.82 1.96 2.44
CA ASP A 590 25.00 2.71 2.03
C ASP A 590 25.54 3.57 3.19
N ASP A 591 26.85 3.48 3.43
CA ASP A 591 27.56 4.11 4.55
C ASP A 591 27.71 5.64 4.41
N TYR A 592 27.39 6.20 3.25
CA TYR A 592 27.54 7.62 2.93
C TYR A 592 26.21 8.36 3.09
N ILE A 593 25.09 7.78 2.65
CA ILE A 593 23.81 8.50 2.53
C ILE A 593 22.87 8.19 3.70
N TYR A 594 22.15 7.06 3.62
CA TYR A 594 21.07 6.75 4.57
C TYR A 594 21.55 5.99 5.81
N LYS A 595 22.55 5.11 5.67
CA LYS A 595 23.16 4.34 6.78
C LYS A 595 22.13 3.56 7.59
N MET A 596 21.14 2.97 6.92
CA MET A 596 20.11 2.17 7.59
C MET A 596 20.65 0.79 7.92
N LYS A 597 20.50 0.36 9.17
CA LYS A 597 20.97 -0.95 9.63
C LYS A 597 20.11 -2.09 9.07
N ASP A 598 18.81 -1.86 9.10
CA ASP A 598 17.75 -2.71 8.59
C ASP A 598 16.59 -1.80 8.17
N LEU A 599 15.52 -2.37 7.63
CA LEU A 599 14.33 -1.62 7.23
C LEU A 599 13.16 -1.82 8.21
N THR A 600 13.46 -1.99 9.50
CA THR A 600 12.43 -1.97 10.54
C THR A 600 11.81 -0.58 10.68
N VAL A 601 10.58 -0.52 11.17
CA VAL A 601 9.85 0.73 11.44
C VAL A 601 10.70 1.70 12.28
N ALA A 602 11.41 1.20 13.30
CA ALA A 602 12.28 2.03 14.13
C ALA A 602 13.37 2.77 13.34
N GLU A 603 13.99 2.12 12.35
CA GLU A 603 15.02 2.73 11.50
C GLU A 603 14.41 3.70 10.48
N TRP A 604 13.24 3.40 9.91
CA TRP A 604 12.49 4.37 9.08
C TRP A 604 12.12 5.64 9.86
N LEU A 605 11.61 5.49 11.09
CA LEU A 605 11.28 6.63 11.96
C LEU A 605 12.53 7.43 12.35
N LYS A 606 13.70 6.78 12.45
CA LYS A 606 14.98 7.46 12.69
C LYS A 606 15.43 8.24 11.45
N LEU A 607 15.31 7.68 10.26
CA LEU A 607 15.58 8.39 9.00
C LEU A 607 14.64 9.59 8.84
N GLY A 608 13.33 9.39 8.97
CA GLY A 608 12.34 10.47 8.86
C GLY A 608 12.62 11.60 9.86
N ARG A 609 12.97 11.28 11.13
CA ARG A 609 13.37 12.32 12.09
C ARG A 609 14.61 13.09 11.64
N ARG A 610 15.62 12.44 11.05
CA ARG A 610 16.81 13.12 10.51
C ARG A 610 16.41 14.08 9.39
N LEU A 611 15.57 13.63 8.46
CA LEU A 611 15.07 14.45 7.35
C LEU A 611 14.28 15.68 7.87
N GLY A 612 13.41 15.51 8.87
CA GLY A 612 12.58 16.58 9.43
C GLY A 612 13.23 17.46 10.52
N THR A 613 14.41 17.10 11.04
CA THR A 613 15.05 17.84 12.15
C THR A 613 15.36 19.31 11.82
N PRO A 614 15.89 19.66 10.63
CA PRO A 614 16.15 21.07 10.29
C PRO A 614 14.89 21.95 10.36
N ILE A 615 13.72 21.41 9.96
CA ILE A 615 12.44 22.12 10.08
C ILE A 615 12.10 22.38 11.56
N LYS A 616 12.24 21.36 12.42
CA LYS A 616 12.00 21.52 13.87
C LYS A 616 12.92 22.56 14.52
N ASN A 617 14.16 22.68 14.06
CA ASN A 617 15.15 23.59 14.65
C ASN A 617 14.91 25.04 14.24
N LYS A 618 14.51 25.28 12.98
CA LYS A 618 14.13 26.62 12.49
C LYS A 618 13.02 27.24 13.34
N ASN A 619 12.00 26.45 13.71
CA ASN A 619 10.91 26.91 14.56
C ASN A 619 11.34 27.21 16.02
N LYS A 620 12.58 26.87 16.42
CA LYS A 620 13.11 27.06 17.78
C LYS A 620 14.23 28.10 17.88
N ASP A 621 14.43 28.95 16.86
CA ASP A 621 15.46 30.01 16.81
C ASP A 621 16.89 29.54 17.17
N LYS A 622 17.22 28.29 16.85
CA LYS A 622 18.58 27.76 17.07
C LYS A 622 19.44 28.06 15.84
N GLY A 623 20.52 28.83 16.01
CA GLY A 623 21.45 29.18 14.94
C GLY A 623 22.07 27.96 14.24
N SER A 624 22.47 28.12 12.97
CA SER A 624 23.01 27.03 12.15
C SER A 624 24.27 26.41 12.76
N SER A 625 24.31 25.08 12.79
CA SER A 625 25.45 24.28 13.25
C SER A 625 25.95 23.35 12.14
N ALA A 626 27.21 22.94 12.18
CA ALA A 626 27.75 21.97 11.21
C ALA A 626 26.95 20.64 11.14
N LYS A 627 26.25 20.29 12.22
CA LYS A 627 25.33 19.15 12.26
C LYS A 627 24.07 19.40 11.41
N GLU A 628 23.56 20.61 11.42
CA GLU A 628 22.40 21.02 10.62
C GLU A 628 22.73 21.08 9.14
N ASP A 629 23.93 21.56 8.77
CA ASP A 629 24.42 21.53 7.39
C ASP A 629 24.43 20.11 6.82
N ASN A 630 24.89 19.13 7.61
CA ASN A 630 24.89 17.72 7.20
C ASN A 630 23.47 17.16 7.03
N LEU A 631 22.49 17.61 7.83
CA LEU A 631 21.09 17.20 7.68
C LEU A 631 20.41 17.86 6.48
N ASN A 632 20.78 19.09 6.15
CA ASN A 632 20.33 19.75 4.92
C ASN A 632 20.92 19.09 3.67
N LYS A 633 22.18 18.65 3.71
CA LYS A 633 22.76 17.81 2.65
C LYS A 633 22.00 16.51 2.50
N LEU A 634 21.70 15.81 3.60
CA LEU A 634 20.90 14.59 3.57
C LEU A 634 19.53 14.80 2.90
N TRP A 635 18.87 15.93 3.16
CA TRP A 635 17.61 16.25 2.49
C TRP A 635 17.76 16.46 0.99
N LYS A 636 18.82 17.16 0.56
CA LYS A 636 19.10 17.37 -0.87
C LYS A 636 19.36 16.05 -1.59
N GLU A 637 20.17 15.18 -1.01
CA GLU A 637 20.40 13.83 -1.56
C GLU A 637 19.10 13.01 -1.58
N PHE A 638 18.29 13.11 -0.52
CA PHE A 638 16.98 12.44 -0.50
C PHE A 638 16.05 12.96 -1.60
N LEU A 639 16.03 14.27 -1.88
CA LEU A 639 15.25 14.85 -2.98
C LEU A 639 15.74 14.38 -4.36
N ALA A 640 17.05 14.37 -4.59
CA ALA A 640 17.62 13.86 -5.84
C ALA A 640 17.17 12.42 -6.11
N HIS A 641 17.23 11.56 -5.08
CA HIS A 641 16.72 10.19 -5.16
C HIS A 641 15.21 10.11 -5.31
N SER A 642 14.45 10.99 -4.64
CA SER A 642 13.00 11.08 -4.81
C SER A 642 12.59 11.28 -6.27
N PHE A 643 13.44 11.94 -7.06
CA PHE A 643 13.22 12.19 -8.49
C PHE A 643 14.16 11.37 -9.39
N ALA A 644 14.57 10.17 -8.95
CA ALA A 644 15.36 9.21 -9.74
C ALA A 644 16.63 9.83 -10.38
N ASN A 645 17.31 10.73 -9.67
CA ASN A 645 18.48 11.47 -10.14
C ASN A 645 18.30 12.16 -11.50
N SER A 646 17.10 12.69 -11.74
CA SER A 646 16.76 13.43 -12.96
C SER A 646 17.14 14.92 -12.91
N ASP A 647 17.72 15.39 -11.80
CA ASP A 647 18.06 16.81 -11.52
C ASP A 647 16.83 17.74 -11.39
N TYR A 648 15.62 17.17 -11.29
CA TYR A 648 14.36 17.90 -11.26
C TYR A 648 14.31 18.98 -10.16
N GLU A 649 14.84 18.67 -8.98
CA GLU A 649 14.84 19.56 -7.82
C GLU A 649 15.61 20.87 -8.04
N ASN A 650 16.45 20.94 -9.07
CA ASN A 650 17.25 22.11 -9.42
C ASN A 650 16.69 22.90 -10.62
N LEU A 651 15.62 22.42 -11.28
CA LEU A 651 15.06 23.02 -12.49
C LEU A 651 14.08 24.17 -12.23
N GLY A 652 13.67 24.40 -10.98
CA GLY A 652 12.74 25.48 -10.63
C GLY A 652 11.28 25.21 -11.02
N TYR A 653 10.91 23.96 -11.29
CA TYR A 653 9.51 23.50 -11.42
C TYR A 653 8.81 23.27 -10.06
N GLY A 654 9.46 23.74 -8.99
CA GLY A 654 9.08 23.53 -7.60
C GLY A 654 7.98 24.47 -7.14
#